data_AF-A0A9P6HP22-F1
#
_entry.id   AF-A0A9P6HP22-F1
#
_cell.length_a   1.000
_cell.length_b   1.000
_cell.length_c   1.000
_cell.angle_alpha   90.00
_cell.angle_beta   90.00
_cell.angle_gamma   90.00
#
_symmetry.space_group_name_H-M   'P 1'
#
loop_
_entity.id
_entity.type
_entity.pdbx_description
1 polymer ?
#
loop_
_entity_poly.entity_id
_entity_poly.type
_entity_poly.pdbx_seq_one_letter_code
_entity_poly.pdbx_strand_id
1 'polypeptide(L)'
;MDVDGDELFDTDVADQISPKGSFLEVRRANAVLHAVALGPHYSGRTQQVLTLTTTGEALAFNHSDIMLCIPDFLPEKLADACGLLRLHSSQTELVARTRVLERLRSADAKIELAVRYVDNRAARFYHYLKSDNPHQWRKVDVNMAAKFYDRPGNTCTPMAIKIAVHKHLMDHPRNFVAHPTAYRATQTFLVRPSAQVKNIFEVTEWMRVDGGRVLDEFCDRVKVVLEQVKALRQQSTLTTPHEIQTNYKCTITDTDREILRFLLDAYHIQRLTQFNPHSLPTSYILKRLGVLDDTQWPVNILGPLQQLLTDLGVFTPWTDSVSIAAHIECLAHQPVVKPIRAPAYPRQPLGPEDFYKSDPLEALRHDFGYLPVYVIDDPSASELDDGISIEPIENQPDNHWVHVHVADPTALLPPTHILADRARELSESSYSAHGINQMLPRSKFERFSLGHTAANKEPQQVMTYSFKVDRAGDLIDYKVQAAIVKNIHILTYDAVDAALGLPSVSPTYPFKLPDLSLPSHRPIETRHTERLRLLLEVSSRMIANRARLPIFSFSLPSSEIRFANPIPAHLPSPSQQADLSTLRDLKLYNGFPDMMYFVNSPESSTRGSRAMISEFMKAACRVASRFGVETGTPLVRRHGAEPFGPDAAAIKKLIASRDDYGIVDEYEAARCSVSLPRSVNTLTPKCHWSMGIPDGEGYVRVTSPLRRYADLVAHWQIKQALLAMSDPARYPKGKRTVFGEEWLTQYARELTFRDRERKRMNLVSREYWTGKFIKRWLDGEIKSETLDPKTAVFEARPGAMVVREQGGNHRMRSMVTQLGLWGDITQDDALEVGSRVKVRIASVQMGARPKIKLQAV
;
A
#
# COMPACT_ATOMS: atom_id res chain seq x y z
N MET A 1 -8.06 21.52 -14.96
CA MET A 1 -7.82 21.22 -13.53
C MET A 1 -8.46 19.87 -13.27
N ASP A 2 -7.73 18.78 -13.53
CA ASP A 2 -8.16 17.43 -13.17
C ASP A 2 -7.70 17.17 -11.74
N VAL A 3 -8.60 17.33 -10.77
CA VAL A 3 -8.30 17.15 -9.33
C VAL A 3 -8.95 15.88 -8.77
N ASP A 4 -9.81 15.20 -9.52
CA ASP A 4 -10.22 13.86 -9.16
C ASP A 4 -9.26 12.88 -9.85
N GLY A 5 -8.14 12.63 -9.18
CA GLY A 5 -7.24 11.54 -9.54
C GLY A 5 -8.01 10.22 -9.64
N ASP A 6 -7.46 9.27 -10.38
CA ASP A 6 -7.97 7.90 -10.50
C ASP A 6 -8.38 7.41 -9.11
N GLU A 7 -9.66 7.06 -8.95
CA GLU A 7 -10.23 6.66 -7.67
C GLU A 7 -9.48 5.44 -7.11
N LEU A 8 -8.85 4.62 -7.96
CA LEU A 8 -7.95 3.60 -7.49
C LEU A 8 -6.54 4.16 -7.25
N PHE A 9 -5.97 4.88 -8.22
CA PHE A 9 -4.53 5.21 -8.30
C PHE A 9 -4.26 6.71 -8.37
N ASP A 10 -4.53 7.44 -7.30
CA ASP A 10 -3.84 8.72 -7.11
C ASP A 10 -2.33 8.43 -7.08
N THR A 11 -1.59 9.01 -8.02
CA THR A 11 -0.18 8.66 -8.30
C THR A 11 0.73 9.34 -7.30
N ASP A 12 0.53 9.02 -6.03
CA ASP A 12 1.19 9.62 -4.88
C ASP A 12 2.61 9.03 -4.68
N VAL A 13 3.38 8.99 -5.77
CA VAL A 13 4.81 8.64 -5.82
C VAL A 13 5.63 9.87 -5.39
N ALA A 14 5.23 10.45 -4.25
CA ALA A 14 5.63 11.77 -3.77
C ALA A 14 7.12 11.92 -3.41
N ASP A 15 7.86 10.84 -3.16
CA ASP A 15 9.20 10.96 -2.53
C ASP A 15 10.35 10.31 -3.28
N GLN A 16 10.23 10.06 -4.59
CA GLN A 16 11.47 10.01 -5.36
C GLN A 16 11.96 11.44 -5.49
N ILE A 17 12.88 11.81 -4.60
CA ILE A 17 13.65 13.05 -4.70
C ILE A 17 14.26 13.02 -6.10
N SER A 18 13.85 13.96 -6.95
CA SER A 18 14.60 14.25 -8.18
C SER A 18 15.87 14.94 -7.74
N PRO A 19 17.06 14.32 -7.86
CA PRO A 19 18.29 15.02 -7.53
C PRO A 19 18.39 16.30 -8.35
N LYS A 20 18.95 17.35 -7.76
CA LYS A 20 19.15 18.62 -8.48
C LYS A 20 20.01 18.39 -9.72
N GLY A 21 19.70 19.10 -10.80
CA GLY A 21 20.37 18.93 -12.09
C GLY A 21 19.90 17.72 -12.90
N SER A 22 18.97 16.91 -12.40
CA SER A 22 18.41 15.79 -13.17
C SER A 22 17.55 16.27 -14.33
N PHE A 23 17.61 15.55 -15.47
CA PHE A 23 16.65 15.71 -16.56
C PHE A 23 15.35 14.99 -16.21
N LEU A 24 14.22 15.64 -16.45
CA LEU A 24 12.88 15.15 -16.15
C LEU A 24 12.01 15.16 -17.40
N GLU A 25 11.27 14.08 -17.63
CA GLU A 25 10.05 14.11 -18.45
C GLU A 25 8.85 14.26 -17.50
N VAL A 26 8.10 15.35 -17.69
CA VAL A 26 6.89 15.68 -16.93
C VAL A 26 5.69 15.48 -17.84
N ARG A 27 4.65 14.79 -17.36
CA ARG A 27 3.37 14.65 -18.08
C ARG A 27 2.23 15.16 -17.21
N ARG A 28 1.49 16.15 -17.71
CA ARG A 28 0.34 16.74 -17.00
C ARG A 28 -0.69 17.26 -18.01
N ALA A 29 -1.96 16.94 -17.79
CA ALA A 29 -3.07 17.39 -18.65
C ALA A 29 -2.82 17.13 -20.15
N ASN A 30 -2.38 15.91 -20.49
CA ASN A 30 -2.00 15.48 -21.84
C ASN A 30 -0.81 16.23 -22.48
N ALA A 31 -0.15 17.16 -21.77
CA ALA A 31 1.09 17.79 -22.21
C ALA A 31 2.30 16.98 -21.72
N VAL A 32 3.30 16.84 -22.59
CA VAL A 32 4.63 16.27 -22.25
C VAL A 32 5.65 17.40 -22.30
N LEU A 33 6.36 17.60 -21.20
CA LEU A 33 7.35 18.65 -21.01
C LEU A 33 8.69 18.04 -20.60
N HIS A 34 9.79 18.58 -21.12
CA HIS A 34 11.11 18.27 -20.61
C HIS A 34 11.60 19.42 -19.73
N ALA A 35 12.20 19.08 -18.60
CA ALA A 35 12.65 20.06 -17.62
C ALA A 35 13.89 19.58 -16.86
N VAL A 36 14.55 20.50 -16.17
CA VAL A 36 15.65 20.19 -15.24
C VAL A 36 15.19 20.44 -13.81
N ALA A 37 15.47 19.50 -12.90
CA ALA A 37 15.19 19.66 -11.48
C ALA A 37 16.09 20.73 -10.85
N LEU A 38 15.52 21.78 -10.25
CA LEU A 38 16.27 22.81 -9.52
C LEU A 38 16.34 22.50 -8.02
N GLY A 39 15.25 21.99 -7.44
CA GLY A 39 15.19 21.63 -6.03
C GLY A 39 13.77 21.48 -5.51
N PRO A 40 13.60 21.27 -4.19
CA PRO A 40 12.28 21.19 -3.57
C PRO A 40 11.58 22.55 -3.56
N HIS A 41 10.27 22.55 -3.74
CA HIS A 41 9.38 23.69 -3.59
C HIS A 41 8.18 23.29 -2.73
N TYR A 42 7.76 24.14 -1.80
CA TYR A 42 6.67 23.82 -0.89
C TYR A 42 5.46 24.68 -1.21
N SER A 43 4.30 24.03 -1.35
CA SER A 43 3.00 24.68 -1.52
C SER A 43 2.05 24.11 -0.48
N GLY A 44 1.85 24.85 0.62
CA GLY A 44 1.13 24.36 1.79
C GLY A 44 1.81 23.14 2.41
N ARG A 45 1.06 22.03 2.58
CA ARG A 45 1.55 20.74 3.11
C ARG A 45 2.22 19.84 2.06
N THR A 46 2.25 20.27 0.79
CA THR A 46 2.73 19.46 -0.33
C THR A 46 4.14 19.88 -0.75
N GLN A 47 5.05 18.90 -0.79
CA GLN A 47 6.36 19.06 -1.40
C GLN A 47 6.27 18.79 -2.91
N GLN A 48 6.69 19.76 -3.69
CA GLN A 48 6.79 19.73 -5.14
C GLN A 48 8.26 19.81 -5.57
N VAL A 49 8.53 19.57 -6.84
CA VAL A 49 9.85 19.80 -7.44
C VAL A 49 9.77 21.07 -8.29
N LEU A 50 10.59 22.07 -7.96
CA LEU A 50 10.81 23.20 -8.85
C LEU A 50 11.67 22.74 -10.03
N THR A 51 11.22 23.06 -11.23
CA THR A 51 11.92 22.70 -12.46
C THR A 51 12.09 23.91 -13.37
N LEU A 52 13.09 23.86 -14.25
CA LEU A 52 13.26 24.79 -15.36
C LEU A 52 12.91 24.08 -16.67
N THR A 53 11.88 24.54 -17.36
CA THR A 53 11.39 23.94 -18.62
C THR A 53 12.22 24.38 -19.82
N THR A 54 12.04 23.72 -20.97
CA THR A 54 12.67 24.10 -22.25
C THR A 54 12.30 25.51 -22.74
N THR A 55 11.15 26.03 -22.30
CA THR A 55 10.65 27.39 -22.58
C THR A 55 11.33 28.46 -21.71
N GLY A 56 12.03 28.08 -20.63
CA GLY A 56 12.65 29.01 -19.68
C GLY A 56 11.81 29.32 -18.45
N GLU A 57 10.65 28.69 -18.30
CA GLU A 57 9.75 28.89 -17.18
C GLU A 57 10.19 28.05 -15.98
N ALA A 58 10.16 28.65 -14.78
CA ALA A 58 10.37 27.91 -13.54
C ALA A 58 9.01 27.49 -12.96
N LEU A 59 8.69 26.21 -13.08
CA LEU A 59 7.39 25.64 -12.68
C LEU A 59 7.58 24.60 -11.58
N ALA A 60 6.65 24.56 -10.64
CA ALA A 60 6.61 23.53 -9.62
C ALA A 60 5.65 22.43 -10.03
N PHE A 61 6.15 21.18 -10.06
CA PHE A 61 5.35 20.01 -10.40
C PHE A 61 5.24 19.07 -9.21
N ASN A 62 4.08 18.41 -9.11
CA ASN A 62 3.95 17.30 -8.17
C ASN A 62 4.86 16.16 -8.64
N HIS A 63 5.37 15.39 -7.69
CA HIS A 63 6.20 14.23 -8.01
C HIS A 63 5.44 13.16 -8.82
N SER A 64 4.10 13.14 -8.73
CA SER A 64 3.18 12.34 -9.56
C SER A 64 3.34 12.61 -11.06
N ASP A 65 3.59 13.87 -11.41
CA ASP A 65 3.66 14.39 -12.78
C ASP A 65 5.01 14.04 -13.44
N ILE A 66 6.00 13.60 -12.67
CA ILE A 66 7.34 13.25 -13.16
C ILE A 66 7.36 11.77 -13.56
N MET A 67 7.50 11.51 -14.86
CA MET A 67 7.42 10.17 -15.44
C MET A 67 8.78 9.51 -15.58
N LEU A 68 9.79 10.29 -15.95
CA LEU A 68 11.15 9.84 -16.16
C LEU A 68 12.11 10.80 -15.46
N CYS A 69 13.11 10.26 -14.78
CA CYS A 69 14.18 11.02 -14.15
C CYS A 69 15.52 10.42 -14.57
N ILE A 70 16.39 11.24 -15.13
CA ILE A 70 17.75 10.88 -15.52
C ILE A 70 18.68 11.71 -14.63
N PRO A 71 19.28 11.07 -13.60
CA PRO A 71 20.20 11.76 -12.70
C PRO A 71 21.48 12.18 -13.42
N ASP A 72 22.25 13.05 -12.79
CA ASP A 72 23.58 13.49 -13.26
C ASP A 72 23.58 14.12 -14.67
N PHE A 73 22.44 14.64 -15.12
CA PHE A 73 22.35 15.33 -16.41
C PHE A 73 23.12 16.65 -16.42
N LEU A 74 23.11 17.36 -15.29
CA LEU A 74 23.85 18.60 -15.03
C LEU A 74 24.48 18.55 -13.63
N PRO A 75 25.59 19.28 -13.39
CA PRO A 75 26.17 19.42 -12.06
C PRO A 75 25.18 20.08 -11.09
N GLU A 76 25.06 19.55 -9.88
CA GLU A 76 24.17 20.08 -8.83
C GLU A 76 24.42 21.58 -8.55
N LYS A 77 25.69 21.99 -8.50
CA LYS A 77 26.08 23.40 -8.32
C LYS A 77 25.49 24.35 -9.36
N LEU A 78 25.30 23.89 -10.60
CA LEU A 78 24.69 24.72 -11.65
C LEU A 78 23.17 24.84 -11.43
N ALA A 79 22.52 23.77 -10.96
CA ALA A 79 21.11 23.82 -10.60
C ALA A 79 20.86 24.72 -9.37
N ASP A 80 21.75 24.69 -8.38
CA ASP A 80 21.70 25.59 -7.22
C ASP A 80 21.83 27.06 -7.63
N ALA A 81 22.73 27.36 -8.56
CA ALA A 81 22.96 28.71 -9.05
C ALA A 81 21.74 29.32 -9.77
N CYS A 82 20.75 28.52 -10.17
CA CYS A 82 19.51 29.02 -10.80
C CYS A 82 18.51 29.63 -9.80
N GLY A 83 18.70 29.41 -8.49
CA GLY A 83 17.78 29.82 -7.44
C GLY A 83 16.48 29.00 -7.39
N LEU A 84 15.72 29.17 -6.30
CA LEU A 84 14.46 28.45 -6.04
C LEU A 84 13.19 29.31 -6.20
N LEU A 85 13.34 30.53 -6.69
CA LEU A 85 12.22 31.43 -6.97
C LEU A 85 11.69 31.20 -8.39
N ARG A 86 10.41 31.50 -8.63
CA ARG A 86 9.84 31.41 -9.99
C ARG A 86 10.53 32.39 -10.94
N LEU A 87 10.68 33.63 -10.49
CA LEU A 87 11.47 34.64 -11.20
C LEU A 87 12.90 34.64 -10.66
N HIS A 88 13.87 34.89 -11.52
CA HIS A 88 15.25 35.06 -11.06
C HIS A 88 15.35 36.36 -10.25
N SER A 89 16.17 36.34 -9.21
CA SER A 89 16.40 37.48 -8.30
C SER A 89 17.70 38.22 -8.59
N SER A 90 18.60 37.63 -9.40
CA SER A 90 19.91 38.19 -9.71
C SER A 90 20.37 37.89 -11.14
N GLN A 91 21.37 38.64 -11.60
CA GLN A 91 22.02 38.40 -12.89
C GLN A 91 22.73 37.04 -12.93
N THR A 92 23.30 36.60 -11.81
CA THR A 92 23.95 35.29 -11.66
C THR A 92 22.96 34.15 -11.91
N GLU A 93 21.76 34.24 -11.34
CA GLU A 93 20.69 33.26 -11.58
C GLU A 93 20.24 33.25 -13.05
N LEU A 94 20.13 34.42 -13.68
CA LEU A 94 19.76 34.51 -15.10
C LEU A 94 20.79 33.82 -16.01
N VAL A 95 22.08 34.03 -15.76
CA VAL A 95 23.17 33.37 -16.51
C VAL A 95 23.15 31.85 -16.29
N ALA A 96 22.97 31.40 -15.04
CA ALA A 96 22.87 29.97 -14.73
C ALA A 96 21.68 29.31 -15.44
N ARG A 97 20.49 29.93 -15.37
CA ARG A 97 19.28 29.45 -16.07
C ARG A 97 19.48 29.39 -17.58
N THR A 98 20.13 30.40 -18.17
CA THR A 98 20.45 30.40 -19.60
C THR A 98 21.33 29.21 -19.98
N ARG A 99 22.34 28.89 -19.17
CA ARG A 99 23.22 27.74 -19.41
C ARG A 99 22.50 26.40 -19.30
N VAL A 100 21.58 26.28 -18.33
CA VAL A 100 20.70 25.10 -18.21
C VAL A 100 19.83 24.96 -19.45
N LEU A 101 19.24 26.06 -19.94
CA LEU A 101 18.38 26.07 -21.13
C LEU A 101 19.12 25.65 -22.40
N GLU A 102 20.34 26.14 -22.62
CA GLU A 102 21.18 25.72 -23.74
C GLU A 102 21.38 24.20 -23.75
N ARG A 103 21.70 23.62 -22.58
CA ARG A 103 21.92 22.19 -22.46
C ARG A 103 20.65 21.38 -22.65
N LEU A 104 19.54 21.85 -22.07
CA LEU A 104 18.23 21.22 -22.17
C LEU A 104 17.73 21.21 -23.62
N ARG A 105 17.81 22.34 -24.34
CA ARG A 105 17.43 22.44 -25.76
C ARG A 105 18.30 21.57 -26.67
N SER A 106 19.61 21.49 -26.38
CA SER A 106 20.51 20.58 -27.10
C SER A 106 20.15 19.10 -26.89
N ALA A 107 19.70 18.72 -25.69
CA ALA A 107 19.21 17.38 -25.40
C ALA A 107 17.89 17.09 -26.12
N ASP A 108 16.95 18.04 -26.11
CA ASP A 108 15.66 17.93 -26.80
C ASP A 108 15.82 17.67 -28.30
N ALA A 109 16.69 18.42 -28.98
CA ALA A 109 16.97 18.19 -30.41
C ALA A 109 17.45 16.75 -30.68
N LYS A 110 18.26 16.18 -29.78
CA LYS A 110 18.73 14.78 -29.90
C LYS A 110 17.61 13.79 -29.61
N ILE A 111 16.73 14.09 -28.65
CA ILE A 111 15.57 13.27 -28.32
C ILE A 111 14.61 13.23 -29.51
N GLU A 112 14.33 14.36 -30.16
CA GLU A 112 13.48 14.41 -31.35
C GLU A 112 14.01 13.54 -32.50
N LEU A 113 15.33 13.57 -32.76
CA LEU A 113 15.96 12.68 -33.74
C LEU A 113 15.79 11.20 -33.35
N ALA A 114 15.96 10.88 -32.07
CA ALA A 114 15.77 9.53 -31.57
C ALA A 114 14.31 9.06 -31.64
N VAL A 115 13.33 9.92 -31.38
CA VAL A 115 11.89 9.64 -31.54
C VAL A 115 11.59 9.25 -32.98
N ARG A 116 12.06 10.05 -33.97
CA ARG A 116 11.91 9.71 -35.39
C ARG A 116 12.55 8.37 -35.73
N TYR A 117 13.73 8.08 -35.17
CA TYR A 117 14.42 6.80 -35.37
C TYR A 117 13.62 5.60 -34.83
N VAL A 118 13.01 5.77 -33.65
CA VAL A 118 12.17 4.79 -32.96
C VAL A 118 10.87 4.55 -33.73
N ASP A 119 10.16 5.60 -34.12
CA ASP A 119 8.87 5.54 -34.79
C ASP A 119 8.97 4.90 -36.19
N ASN A 120 10.01 5.22 -36.95
CA ASN A 120 10.28 4.60 -38.26
C ASN A 120 10.46 3.07 -38.19
N ARG A 121 10.64 2.49 -37.00
CA ARG A 121 10.84 1.04 -36.78
C ARG A 121 9.81 0.44 -35.83
N ALA A 122 8.79 1.21 -35.43
CA ALA A 122 7.78 0.80 -34.45
C ALA A 122 6.95 -0.42 -34.87
N ALA A 123 6.75 -0.64 -36.17
CA ALA A 123 5.88 -1.71 -36.69
C ALA A 123 6.24 -3.11 -36.15
N ARG A 124 7.53 -3.39 -35.93
CA ARG A 124 8.00 -4.68 -35.40
C ARG A 124 8.23 -4.68 -33.88
N PHE A 125 8.11 -3.53 -33.23
CA PHE A 125 8.51 -3.33 -31.84
C PHE A 125 7.59 -4.07 -30.86
N TYR A 126 6.27 -3.96 -31.04
CA TYR A 126 5.31 -4.72 -30.23
C TYR A 126 5.51 -6.24 -30.38
N HIS A 127 5.69 -6.72 -31.61
CA HIS A 127 5.93 -8.15 -31.88
C HIS A 127 7.20 -8.68 -31.22
N TYR A 128 8.25 -7.86 -31.09
CA TYR A 128 9.47 -8.21 -30.38
C TYR A 128 9.26 -8.34 -28.85
N LEU A 129 8.34 -7.55 -28.29
CA LEU A 129 8.14 -7.42 -26.85
C LEU A 129 7.00 -8.27 -26.29
N LYS A 130 6.01 -8.68 -27.10
CA LYS A 130 4.87 -9.49 -26.63
C LYS A 130 5.27 -10.93 -26.25
N SER A 131 4.36 -11.66 -25.62
CA SER A 131 4.47 -13.12 -25.47
C SER A 131 4.09 -13.84 -26.76
N ASP A 132 4.60 -15.06 -26.93
CA ASP A 132 4.14 -15.98 -27.96
C ASP A 132 2.74 -16.53 -27.63
N ASN A 133 2.42 -16.69 -26.34
CA ASN A 133 1.07 -17.02 -25.91
C ASN A 133 0.15 -15.79 -26.05
N PRO A 134 -0.95 -15.87 -26.83
CA PRO A 134 -1.80 -14.72 -27.14
C PRO A 134 -2.59 -14.17 -25.95
N HIS A 135 -2.67 -14.89 -24.84
CA HIS A 135 -3.37 -14.49 -23.61
C HIS A 135 -2.43 -14.10 -22.46
N GLN A 136 -1.10 -14.17 -22.68
CA GLN A 136 -0.12 -13.96 -21.63
C GLN A 136 0.49 -12.56 -21.69
N TRP A 137 0.45 -11.87 -20.56
CA TRP A 137 1.14 -10.59 -20.36
C TRP A 137 2.67 -10.78 -20.31
N ARG A 138 3.43 -9.76 -20.72
CA ARG A 138 4.89 -9.76 -20.57
C ARG A 138 5.39 -8.47 -19.95
N LYS A 139 6.31 -8.56 -18.99
CA LYS A 139 6.91 -7.40 -18.33
C LYS A 139 8.20 -6.99 -19.04
N VAL A 140 8.40 -5.70 -19.27
CA VAL A 140 9.61 -5.15 -19.90
C VAL A 140 10.01 -3.81 -19.28
N ASP A 141 11.28 -3.64 -18.92
CA ASP A 141 11.81 -2.33 -18.54
C ASP A 141 12.30 -1.54 -19.75
N VAL A 142 12.33 -0.21 -19.65
CA VAL A 142 12.75 0.67 -20.76
C VAL A 142 14.14 0.36 -21.27
N ASN A 143 15.10 -0.02 -20.41
CA ASN A 143 16.47 -0.32 -20.88
C ASN A 143 16.50 -1.63 -21.68
N MET A 144 15.75 -2.64 -21.26
CA MET A 144 15.59 -3.89 -22.01
C MET A 144 14.89 -3.63 -23.35
N ALA A 145 13.83 -2.83 -23.36
CA ALA A 145 13.13 -2.46 -24.59
C ALA A 145 14.03 -1.67 -25.55
N ALA A 146 14.91 -0.80 -25.03
CA ALA A 146 15.85 -0.02 -25.82
C ALA A 146 16.86 -0.86 -26.60
N LYS A 147 17.17 -2.09 -26.16
CA LYS A 147 18.07 -3.01 -26.89
C LYS A 147 17.58 -3.36 -28.29
N PHE A 148 16.27 -3.29 -28.55
CA PHE A 148 15.74 -3.49 -29.91
C PHE A 148 16.34 -2.52 -30.95
N TYR A 149 16.72 -1.33 -30.48
CA TYR A 149 17.25 -0.22 -31.27
C TYR A 149 18.79 -0.15 -31.24
N ASP A 150 19.46 -1.06 -30.52
CA ASP A 150 20.92 -1.17 -30.51
C ASP A 150 21.38 -1.96 -31.74
N ARG A 151 21.47 -1.26 -32.88
CA ARG A 151 21.78 -1.84 -34.19
C ARG A 151 22.87 -1.05 -34.91
N PRO A 152 23.64 -1.69 -35.82
CA PRO A 152 24.57 -0.98 -36.69
C PRO A 152 23.89 0.18 -37.42
N GLY A 153 24.48 1.37 -37.35
CA GLY A 153 23.94 2.60 -37.95
C GLY A 153 23.03 3.43 -37.02
N ASN A 154 22.82 3.04 -35.77
CA ASN A 154 22.21 3.94 -34.78
C ASN A 154 23.20 5.04 -34.36
N THR A 155 22.90 6.29 -34.68
CA THR A 155 23.71 7.47 -34.32
C THR A 155 23.17 8.21 -33.09
N CYS A 156 22.05 7.77 -32.52
CA CYS A 156 21.42 8.41 -31.38
C CYS A 156 22.16 8.08 -30.08
N THR A 157 22.24 9.04 -29.17
CA THR A 157 22.84 8.79 -27.85
C THR A 157 22.00 7.79 -27.03
N PRO A 158 22.62 6.99 -26.13
CA PRO A 158 21.87 6.06 -25.27
C PRO A 158 20.77 6.73 -24.45
N MET A 159 21.02 7.95 -23.95
CA MET A 159 20.03 8.75 -23.23
C MET A 159 18.83 9.10 -24.12
N ALA A 160 19.08 9.60 -25.34
CA ALA A 160 18.02 9.97 -26.27
C ALA A 160 17.19 8.76 -26.71
N ILE A 161 17.81 7.61 -27.00
CA ILE A 161 17.10 6.37 -27.32
C ILE A 161 16.24 5.90 -26.15
N LYS A 162 16.77 5.93 -24.92
CA LYS A 162 16.01 5.56 -23.73
C LYS A 162 14.75 6.41 -23.56
N ILE A 163 14.88 7.73 -23.72
CA ILE A 163 13.73 8.66 -23.64
C ILE A 163 12.76 8.40 -24.80
N ALA A 164 13.25 8.25 -26.03
CA ALA A 164 12.40 7.98 -27.18
C ALA A 164 11.59 6.67 -27.03
N VAL A 165 12.21 5.61 -26.52
CA VAL A 165 11.54 4.34 -26.22
C VAL A 165 10.52 4.51 -25.10
N HIS A 166 10.86 5.23 -24.03
CA HIS A 166 9.91 5.59 -22.98
C HIS A 166 8.67 6.30 -23.54
N LYS A 167 8.86 7.32 -24.37
CA LYS A 167 7.76 8.08 -25.00
C LYS A 167 6.91 7.19 -25.88
N HIS A 168 7.54 6.38 -26.74
CA HIS A 168 6.83 5.43 -27.60
C HIS A 168 5.95 4.47 -26.78
N LEU A 169 6.48 3.87 -25.71
CA LEU A 169 5.72 2.96 -24.86
C LEU A 169 4.55 3.67 -24.14
N MET A 170 4.74 4.90 -23.66
CA MET A 170 3.67 5.70 -23.07
C MET A 170 2.58 6.05 -24.08
N ASP A 171 2.96 6.43 -25.30
CA ASP A 171 2.04 6.96 -26.32
C ASP A 171 1.30 5.85 -27.10
N HIS A 172 1.61 4.57 -26.82
CA HIS A 172 0.95 3.40 -27.41
C HIS A 172 0.22 2.53 -26.35
N PRO A 173 -0.78 3.07 -25.64
CA PRO A 173 -1.40 2.40 -24.49
C PRO A 173 -2.25 1.17 -24.84
N ARG A 174 -2.65 1.03 -26.11
CA ARG A 174 -3.27 -0.20 -26.64
C ARG A 174 -2.33 -1.40 -26.61
N ASN A 175 -1.02 -1.19 -26.61
CA ASN A 175 -0.01 -2.23 -26.63
C ASN A 175 0.73 -2.34 -25.29
N PHE A 176 0.94 -1.22 -24.61
CA PHE A 176 1.79 -1.14 -23.43
C PHE A 176 1.11 -0.37 -22.30
N VAL A 177 1.14 -0.94 -21.10
CA VAL A 177 0.63 -0.29 -19.89
C VAL A 177 1.81 0.05 -19.01
N ALA A 178 2.01 1.34 -18.74
CA ALA A 178 2.99 1.77 -17.75
C ALA A 178 2.60 1.18 -16.38
N HIS A 179 3.57 0.66 -15.63
CA HIS A 179 3.27 0.15 -14.29
C HIS A 179 2.54 1.24 -13.49
N PRO A 180 1.31 1.00 -13.02
CA PRO A 180 0.40 2.06 -12.56
C PRO A 180 1.01 2.99 -11.51
N THR A 181 1.83 2.40 -10.64
CA THR A 181 2.36 3.06 -9.46
C THR A 181 3.87 2.99 -9.34
N ALA A 182 4.51 1.92 -9.82
CA ALA A 182 5.97 1.74 -9.73
C ALA A 182 6.75 2.37 -10.89
N TYR A 183 6.06 2.96 -11.88
CA TYR A 183 6.69 3.29 -13.15
C TYR A 183 7.96 4.12 -12.98
N ARG A 184 7.91 5.20 -12.19
CA ARG A 184 9.05 6.11 -12.02
C ARG A 184 10.30 5.40 -11.46
N ALA A 185 10.09 4.43 -10.57
CA ALA A 185 11.15 3.65 -9.94
C ALA A 185 11.71 2.54 -10.82
N THR A 186 10.80 1.80 -11.45
CA THR A 186 11.12 0.54 -12.16
C THR A 186 11.30 0.73 -13.65
N GLN A 187 10.81 1.84 -14.20
CA GLN A 187 10.69 2.14 -15.63
C GLN A 187 10.12 0.96 -16.39
N THR A 188 9.16 0.26 -15.80
CA THR A 188 8.61 -0.99 -16.32
C THR A 188 7.24 -0.79 -16.94
N PHE A 189 7.05 -1.42 -18.09
CA PHE A 189 5.78 -1.57 -18.78
C PHE A 189 5.31 -3.03 -18.77
N LEU A 190 4.00 -3.21 -18.77
CA LEU A 190 3.33 -4.46 -19.11
C LEU A 190 2.95 -4.41 -20.59
N VAL A 191 3.38 -5.42 -21.34
CA VAL A 191 3.05 -5.61 -22.75
C VAL A 191 1.77 -6.42 -22.82
N ARG A 192 0.73 -5.85 -23.42
CA ARG A 192 -0.60 -6.45 -23.55
C ARG A 192 -0.55 -7.72 -24.40
N PRO A 193 -1.26 -8.79 -24.03
CA PRO A 193 -1.42 -9.98 -24.87
C PRO A 193 -2.07 -9.62 -26.20
N SER A 194 -1.71 -10.32 -27.28
CA SER A 194 -2.24 -10.01 -28.61
C SER A 194 -3.75 -10.21 -28.74
N ALA A 195 -4.33 -11.14 -27.96
CA ALA A 195 -5.78 -11.32 -27.91
C ALA A 195 -6.49 -10.08 -27.35
N GLN A 196 -5.94 -9.48 -26.29
CA GLN A 196 -6.48 -8.27 -25.69
C GLN A 196 -6.33 -7.05 -26.61
N VAL A 197 -5.17 -6.89 -27.26
CA VAL A 197 -4.97 -5.80 -28.24
C VAL A 197 -6.00 -5.87 -29.36
N LYS A 198 -6.29 -7.09 -29.85
CA LYS A 198 -7.32 -7.35 -30.87
C LYS A 198 -8.71 -6.98 -30.34
N ASN A 199 -9.09 -7.44 -29.16
CA ASN A 199 -10.39 -7.17 -28.55
C ASN A 199 -10.63 -5.65 -28.35
N ILE A 200 -9.63 -4.90 -27.85
CA ILE A 200 -9.70 -3.44 -27.74
C ILE A 200 -9.95 -2.78 -29.10
N PHE A 201 -9.25 -3.25 -30.13
CA PHE A 201 -9.41 -2.73 -31.49
C PHE A 201 -10.82 -3.01 -32.03
N GLU A 202 -11.31 -4.23 -31.93
CA GLU A 202 -12.63 -4.64 -32.45
C GLU A 202 -13.76 -3.85 -31.80
N VAL A 203 -13.80 -3.75 -30.47
CA VAL A 203 -14.85 -2.98 -29.76
C VAL A 203 -14.79 -1.49 -30.10
N THR A 204 -13.58 -0.94 -30.27
CA THR A 204 -13.42 0.45 -30.71
C THR A 204 -13.94 0.68 -32.13
N GLU A 205 -13.74 -0.27 -33.04
CA GLU A 205 -14.23 -0.18 -34.41
C GLU A 205 -15.76 -0.41 -34.48
N TRP A 206 -16.33 -1.30 -33.66
CA TRP A 206 -17.78 -1.49 -33.56
C TRP A 206 -18.53 -0.23 -33.10
N MET A 207 -17.87 0.69 -32.39
CA MET A 207 -18.44 2.00 -32.06
C MET A 207 -18.54 2.92 -33.30
N ARG A 208 -17.69 2.72 -34.32
CA ARG A 208 -17.58 3.59 -35.49
C ARG A 208 -18.35 3.07 -36.70
N VAL A 209 -18.29 1.76 -36.94
CA VAL A 209 -18.88 1.09 -38.11
C VAL A 209 -20.40 0.97 -37.94
N ASP A 210 -21.14 1.11 -39.04
CA ASP A 210 -22.61 0.95 -39.12
C ASP A 210 -23.40 1.68 -38.01
N GLY A 211 -22.88 2.84 -37.58
CA GLY A 211 -23.51 3.69 -36.55
C GLY A 211 -23.48 3.12 -35.13
N GLY A 212 -22.71 2.07 -34.85
CA GLY A 212 -22.65 1.44 -33.52
C GLY A 212 -23.55 0.21 -33.35
N ARG A 213 -24.16 -0.29 -34.43
CA ARG A 213 -25.21 -1.32 -34.42
C ARG A 213 -24.89 -2.54 -33.54
N VAL A 214 -23.66 -3.07 -33.61
CA VAL A 214 -23.25 -4.24 -32.82
C VAL A 214 -23.34 -3.96 -31.31
N LEU A 215 -22.91 -2.77 -30.88
CA LEU A 215 -22.98 -2.35 -29.49
C LEU A 215 -24.42 -2.02 -29.07
N ASP A 216 -25.24 -1.47 -29.97
CA ASP A 216 -26.66 -1.21 -29.71
C ASP A 216 -27.43 -2.52 -29.50
N GLU A 217 -27.20 -3.54 -30.34
CA GLU A 217 -27.81 -4.87 -30.18
C GLU A 217 -27.40 -5.55 -28.86
N PHE A 218 -26.13 -5.38 -28.44
CA PHE A 218 -25.68 -5.79 -27.11
C PHE A 218 -26.42 -5.03 -25.99
N CYS A 219 -26.50 -3.70 -26.11
CA CYS A 219 -27.16 -2.86 -25.11
C CYS A 219 -28.64 -3.21 -24.95
N ASP A 220 -29.35 -3.49 -26.03
CA ASP A 220 -30.77 -3.87 -26.00
C ASP A 220 -30.98 -5.21 -25.30
N ARG A 221 -30.13 -6.21 -25.55
CA ARG A 221 -30.16 -7.49 -24.80
C ARG A 221 -29.87 -7.28 -23.32
N VAL A 222 -28.87 -6.47 -22.98
CA VAL A 222 -28.48 -6.19 -21.60
C VAL A 222 -29.57 -5.43 -20.84
N LYS A 223 -30.25 -4.46 -21.45
CA LYS A 223 -31.36 -3.72 -20.81
C LYS A 223 -32.47 -4.65 -20.31
N VAL A 224 -32.82 -5.68 -21.09
CA VAL A 224 -33.80 -6.69 -20.69
C VAL A 224 -33.34 -7.43 -19.43
N VAL A 225 -32.05 -7.77 -19.34
CA VAL A 225 -31.46 -8.41 -18.15
C VAL A 225 -31.50 -7.46 -16.95
N LEU A 226 -31.12 -6.19 -17.13
CA LEU A 226 -31.11 -5.19 -16.06
C LEU A 226 -32.50 -4.93 -15.46
N GLU A 227 -33.55 -4.87 -16.29
CA GLU A 227 -34.93 -4.72 -15.82
C GLU A 227 -35.37 -5.92 -14.97
N GLN A 228 -35.01 -7.13 -15.36
CA GLN A 228 -35.31 -8.35 -14.61
C GLN A 228 -34.54 -8.40 -13.28
N VAL A 229 -33.26 -8.05 -13.28
CA VAL A 229 -32.42 -7.96 -12.08
C VAL A 229 -33.01 -6.94 -11.09
N LYS A 230 -33.45 -5.78 -11.60
CA LYS A 230 -34.09 -4.74 -10.80
C LYS A 230 -35.37 -5.25 -10.14
N ALA A 231 -36.23 -5.96 -10.88
CA ALA A 231 -37.45 -6.55 -10.34
C ALA A 231 -37.15 -7.61 -9.25
N LEU A 232 -36.14 -8.47 -9.46
CA LEU A 232 -35.72 -9.47 -8.49
C LEU A 232 -35.21 -8.85 -7.19
N ARG A 233 -34.39 -7.80 -7.28
CA ARG A 233 -33.86 -7.11 -6.09
C ARG A 233 -34.96 -6.47 -5.26
N GLN A 234 -35.98 -5.90 -5.90
CA GLN A 234 -37.14 -5.32 -5.21
C GLN A 234 -37.96 -6.37 -4.44
N GLN A 235 -37.95 -7.62 -4.89
CA GLN A 235 -38.67 -8.73 -4.26
C GLN A 235 -37.83 -9.47 -3.20
N SER A 236 -36.54 -9.18 -3.11
CA SER A 236 -35.65 -9.88 -2.19
C SER A 236 -35.76 -9.37 -0.76
N THR A 237 -36.01 -10.29 0.17
CA THR A 237 -35.95 -10.06 1.63
C THR A 237 -34.78 -10.81 2.28
N LEU A 238 -33.88 -11.38 1.49
CA LEU A 238 -32.88 -12.36 1.95
C LEU A 238 -31.60 -11.67 2.43
N THR A 239 -31.10 -12.09 3.59
CA THR A 239 -29.86 -11.57 4.18
C THR A 239 -28.64 -12.37 3.72
N THR A 240 -28.71 -13.69 3.56
CA THR A 240 -27.52 -14.50 3.24
C THR A 240 -27.14 -14.52 1.75
N PRO A 241 -25.85 -14.34 1.39
CA PRO A 241 -25.35 -14.53 0.02
C PRO A 241 -25.70 -15.88 -0.59
N HIS A 242 -26.31 -15.88 -1.78
CA HIS A 242 -26.58 -17.08 -2.55
C HIS A 242 -26.65 -16.79 -4.07
N GLU A 243 -26.38 -17.83 -4.86
CA GLU A 243 -26.62 -17.83 -6.31
C GLU A 243 -28.11 -18.08 -6.58
N ILE A 244 -28.70 -17.28 -7.47
CA ILE A 244 -30.09 -17.47 -7.89
C ILE A 244 -30.09 -18.49 -9.03
N GLN A 245 -30.83 -19.60 -8.85
CA GLN A 245 -31.12 -20.50 -9.96
C GLN A 245 -32.14 -19.84 -10.88
N THR A 246 -31.67 -19.33 -12.01
CA THR A 246 -32.51 -18.59 -12.96
C THR A 246 -32.70 -19.35 -14.25
N ASN A 247 -33.95 -19.56 -14.66
CA ASN A 247 -34.32 -20.10 -15.97
C ASN A 247 -34.22 -19.02 -17.07
N TYR A 248 -33.08 -18.33 -17.19
CA TYR A 248 -32.95 -17.25 -18.17
C TYR A 248 -32.89 -17.78 -19.60
N LYS A 249 -33.79 -17.27 -20.44
CA LYS A 249 -33.73 -17.38 -21.91
C LYS A 249 -32.92 -16.24 -22.55
N CYS A 250 -31.89 -15.70 -21.88
CA CYS A 250 -31.00 -14.73 -22.52
C CYS A 250 -29.73 -15.45 -22.98
N THR A 251 -29.72 -15.90 -24.24
CA THR A 251 -28.52 -16.51 -24.82
C THR A 251 -27.51 -15.41 -25.12
N ILE A 252 -26.49 -15.30 -24.27
CA ILE A 252 -25.33 -14.43 -24.51
C ILE A 252 -24.61 -14.95 -25.74
N THR A 253 -24.46 -14.10 -26.75
CA THR A 253 -23.76 -14.45 -27.98
C THR A 253 -22.24 -14.41 -27.76
N ASP A 254 -21.46 -15.00 -28.68
CA ASP A 254 -20.01 -14.89 -28.60
C ASP A 254 -19.52 -13.43 -28.75
N THR A 255 -20.26 -12.60 -29.49
CA THR A 255 -20.01 -11.16 -29.57
C THR A 255 -20.23 -10.46 -28.23
N ASP A 256 -21.31 -10.80 -27.52
CA ASP A 256 -21.55 -10.25 -26.17
C ASP A 256 -20.42 -10.63 -25.21
N ARG A 257 -19.87 -11.84 -25.32
CA ARG A 257 -18.73 -12.29 -24.51
C ARG A 257 -17.46 -11.47 -24.80
N GLU A 258 -17.19 -11.13 -26.05
CA GLU A 258 -16.07 -10.25 -26.40
C GLU A 258 -16.23 -8.85 -25.83
N ILE A 259 -17.45 -8.30 -25.82
CA ILE A 259 -17.75 -7.01 -25.19
C ILE A 259 -17.60 -7.09 -23.67
N LEU A 260 -18.06 -8.17 -23.03
CA LEU A 260 -17.89 -8.37 -21.59
C LEU A 260 -16.42 -8.51 -21.18
N ARG A 261 -15.61 -9.23 -21.97
CA ARG A 261 -14.15 -9.29 -21.77
C ARG A 261 -13.53 -7.91 -21.86
N PHE A 262 -13.91 -7.10 -22.86
CA PHE A 262 -13.47 -5.72 -22.99
C PHE A 262 -13.83 -4.87 -21.75
N LEU A 263 -15.06 -4.99 -21.23
CA LEU A 263 -15.51 -4.25 -20.06
C LEU A 263 -14.80 -4.67 -18.77
N LEU A 264 -14.45 -5.96 -18.64
CA LEU A 264 -13.63 -6.46 -17.54
C LEU A 264 -12.19 -5.97 -17.62
N ASP A 265 -11.64 -5.92 -18.83
CA ASP A 265 -10.33 -5.34 -19.09
C ASP A 265 -10.32 -3.82 -18.86
N ALA A 266 -11.44 -3.14 -19.11
CA ALA A 266 -11.62 -1.72 -18.81
C ALA A 266 -11.58 -1.44 -17.31
N TYR A 267 -11.98 -2.42 -16.50
CA TYR A 267 -11.87 -2.40 -15.04
C TYR A 267 -10.42 -2.59 -14.54
N HIS A 268 -9.46 -2.82 -15.44
CA HIS A 268 -8.05 -2.87 -15.09
C HIS A 268 -7.47 -1.51 -14.73
N ILE A 269 -6.51 -1.61 -13.81
CA ILE A 269 -5.65 -0.57 -13.29
C ILE A 269 -4.86 0.13 -14.42
N GLN A 270 -4.98 1.45 -14.55
CA GLN A 270 -4.17 2.23 -15.49
C GLN A 270 -3.72 3.55 -14.87
N ARG A 271 -2.65 4.13 -15.41
CA ARG A 271 -2.05 5.36 -14.88
C ARG A 271 -2.70 6.57 -15.54
N LEU A 272 -3.15 7.57 -14.78
CA LEU A 272 -3.76 8.82 -15.31
C LEU A 272 -2.93 9.52 -16.39
N THR A 273 -1.61 9.46 -16.27
CA THR A 273 -0.69 10.13 -17.19
C THR A 273 -0.51 9.39 -18.52
N GLN A 274 -1.16 8.23 -18.67
CA GLN A 274 -1.22 7.45 -19.89
C GLN A 274 -2.69 7.32 -20.31
N PHE A 275 -2.99 7.56 -21.58
CA PHE A 275 -4.35 7.45 -22.09
C PHE A 275 -4.90 6.03 -21.93
N ASN A 276 -6.13 5.88 -21.42
CA ASN A 276 -6.78 4.57 -21.30
C ASN A 276 -7.59 4.25 -22.57
N PRO A 277 -7.23 3.20 -23.33
CA PRO A 277 -7.90 2.85 -24.57
C PRO A 277 -9.34 2.33 -24.37
N HIS A 278 -9.73 1.97 -23.14
CA HIS A 278 -11.07 1.49 -22.84
C HIS A 278 -12.05 2.60 -22.50
N SER A 279 -11.56 3.79 -22.10
CA SER A 279 -12.42 4.85 -21.55
C SER A 279 -13.51 5.30 -22.51
N LEU A 280 -13.17 5.50 -23.79
CA LEU A 280 -14.13 5.99 -24.78
C LEU A 280 -15.20 4.93 -25.14
N PRO A 281 -14.86 3.69 -25.55
CA PRO A 281 -15.90 2.70 -25.83
C PRO A 281 -16.71 2.30 -24.58
N THR A 282 -16.09 2.24 -23.40
CA THR A 282 -16.82 1.97 -22.15
C THR A 282 -17.82 3.07 -21.86
N SER A 283 -17.42 4.34 -21.97
CA SER A 283 -18.35 5.47 -21.79
C SER A 283 -19.50 5.41 -22.78
N TYR A 284 -19.23 5.07 -24.05
CA TYR A 284 -20.25 4.90 -25.08
C TYR A 284 -21.28 3.84 -24.69
N ILE A 285 -20.84 2.65 -24.28
CA ILE A 285 -21.70 1.55 -23.84
C ILE A 285 -22.54 1.96 -22.61
N LEU A 286 -21.91 2.55 -21.59
CA LEU A 286 -22.61 2.95 -20.36
C LEU A 286 -23.67 4.04 -20.63
N LYS A 287 -23.41 5.00 -21.53
CA LYS A 287 -24.41 6.00 -21.95
C LYS A 287 -25.58 5.36 -22.68
N ARG A 288 -25.33 4.41 -23.60
CA ARG A 288 -26.38 3.68 -24.34
C ARG A 288 -27.28 2.84 -23.43
N LEU A 289 -26.72 2.33 -22.34
CA LEU A 289 -27.44 1.61 -21.30
C LEU A 289 -28.21 2.52 -20.33
N GLY A 290 -27.96 3.84 -20.36
CA GLY A 290 -28.57 4.80 -19.43
C GLY A 290 -28.07 4.66 -17.99
N VAL A 291 -26.89 4.06 -17.78
CA VAL A 291 -26.29 3.87 -16.45
C VAL A 291 -25.27 4.96 -16.09
N LEU A 292 -24.85 5.76 -17.06
CA LEU A 292 -23.93 6.89 -16.86
C LEU A 292 -24.72 8.20 -16.75
N ASP A 293 -24.47 8.94 -15.67
CA ASP A 293 -25.00 10.30 -15.48
C ASP A 293 -24.01 11.32 -16.07
N ASP A 294 -24.35 11.87 -17.23
CA ASP A 294 -23.54 12.86 -17.95
C ASP A 294 -23.53 14.26 -17.29
N THR A 295 -24.34 14.47 -16.25
CA THR A 295 -24.43 15.77 -15.56
C THR A 295 -23.35 15.96 -14.49
N GLN A 296 -22.64 14.89 -14.10
CA GLN A 296 -21.62 14.93 -13.07
C GLN A 296 -20.22 14.99 -13.69
N TRP A 297 -19.51 16.10 -13.47
CA TRP A 297 -18.11 16.25 -13.89
C TRP A 297 -17.17 16.23 -12.67
N PRO A 298 -16.05 15.50 -12.74
CA PRO A 298 -15.65 14.58 -13.80
C PRO A 298 -16.47 13.28 -13.78
N VAL A 299 -16.72 12.73 -14.98
CA VAL A 299 -17.53 11.52 -15.16
C VAL A 299 -16.80 10.31 -14.57
N ASN A 300 -17.33 9.75 -13.48
CA ASN A 300 -16.82 8.50 -12.92
C ASN A 300 -17.36 7.30 -13.71
N ILE A 301 -16.50 6.63 -14.46
CA ILE A 301 -16.84 5.44 -15.26
C ILE A 301 -16.79 4.15 -14.42
N LEU A 302 -15.89 4.07 -13.44
CA LEU A 302 -15.60 2.83 -12.71
C LEU A 302 -16.76 2.39 -11.82
N GLY A 303 -17.39 3.31 -11.10
CA GLY A 303 -18.56 3.02 -10.27
C GLY A 303 -19.72 2.41 -11.07
N PRO A 304 -20.22 3.12 -12.11
CA PRO A 304 -21.24 2.58 -13.01
C PRO A 304 -20.85 1.28 -13.71
N LEU A 305 -19.58 1.14 -14.14
CA LEU A 305 -19.07 -0.09 -14.75
C LEU A 305 -19.13 -1.26 -13.75
N GLN A 306 -18.68 -1.06 -12.51
CA GLN A 306 -18.74 -2.08 -11.47
C GLN A 306 -20.19 -2.50 -11.18
N GLN A 307 -21.10 -1.52 -11.11
CA GLN A 307 -22.52 -1.78 -10.91
C GLN A 307 -23.10 -2.60 -12.07
N LEU A 308 -22.79 -2.24 -13.32
CA LEU A 308 -23.20 -3.01 -14.50
C LEU A 308 -22.69 -4.46 -14.45
N LEU A 309 -21.39 -4.66 -14.17
CA LEU A 309 -20.80 -6.00 -14.08
C LEU A 309 -21.39 -6.81 -12.91
N THR A 310 -21.76 -6.15 -11.82
CA THR A 310 -22.48 -6.78 -10.70
C THR A 310 -23.90 -7.18 -11.09
N ASP A 311 -24.62 -6.30 -11.80
CA ASP A 311 -26.01 -6.53 -12.22
C ASP A 311 -26.10 -7.63 -13.27
N LEU A 312 -25.09 -7.74 -14.13
CA LEU A 312 -24.96 -8.83 -15.09
C LEU A 312 -24.51 -10.14 -14.44
N GLY A 313 -24.12 -10.16 -13.16
CA GLY A 313 -23.67 -11.38 -12.50
C GLY A 313 -22.23 -11.79 -12.82
N VAL A 314 -21.45 -10.87 -13.39
CA VAL A 314 -20.01 -11.04 -13.62
C VAL A 314 -19.26 -10.88 -12.29
N PHE A 315 -19.63 -9.85 -11.52
CA PHE A 315 -19.18 -9.67 -10.14
C PHE A 315 -20.28 -10.05 -9.15
N THR A 316 -19.88 -10.55 -7.99
CA THR A 316 -20.82 -10.69 -6.88
C THR A 316 -21.04 -9.34 -6.20
N PRO A 317 -22.23 -9.07 -5.62
CA PRO A 317 -22.52 -7.81 -4.94
C PRO A 317 -21.57 -7.45 -3.79
N TRP A 318 -20.96 -8.47 -3.19
CA TRP A 318 -20.02 -8.40 -2.09
C TRP A 318 -18.55 -8.49 -2.53
N THR A 319 -18.23 -8.17 -3.78
CA THR A 319 -16.84 -8.01 -4.24
C THR A 319 -16.43 -6.53 -4.31
N ASP A 320 -15.22 -6.22 -3.87
CA ASP A 320 -14.61 -4.90 -4.03
C ASP A 320 -13.59 -4.84 -5.19
N SER A 321 -13.35 -3.60 -5.65
CA SER A 321 -12.44 -3.30 -6.76
C SER A 321 -10.99 -3.69 -6.48
N VAL A 322 -10.52 -3.53 -5.24
CA VAL A 322 -9.14 -3.83 -4.82
C VAL A 322 -8.89 -5.33 -4.87
N SER A 323 -9.86 -6.14 -4.44
CA SER A 323 -9.77 -7.61 -4.45
C SER A 323 -9.68 -8.17 -5.88
N ILE A 324 -10.43 -7.61 -6.83
CA ILE A 324 -10.35 -7.96 -8.26
C ILE A 324 -9.00 -7.50 -8.84
N ALA A 325 -8.65 -6.24 -8.62
CA ALA A 325 -7.42 -5.60 -9.11
C ALA A 325 -6.15 -6.33 -8.64
N ALA A 326 -6.09 -6.72 -7.35
CA ALA A 326 -4.98 -7.47 -6.76
C ALA A 326 -4.76 -8.82 -7.45
N HIS A 327 -5.83 -9.50 -7.85
CA HIS A 327 -5.72 -10.78 -8.53
C HIS A 327 -5.23 -10.63 -9.96
N ILE A 328 -5.72 -9.61 -10.68
CA ILE A 328 -5.28 -9.31 -12.05
C ILE A 328 -3.79 -8.97 -12.09
N GLU A 329 -3.29 -8.15 -11.15
CA GLU A 329 -1.84 -7.90 -11.02
C GLU A 329 -1.07 -9.20 -10.77
N CYS A 330 -1.57 -10.07 -9.90
CA CYS A 330 -0.96 -11.37 -9.62
C CYS A 330 -0.91 -12.29 -10.86
N LEU A 331 -1.95 -12.30 -11.70
CA LEU A 331 -1.99 -13.06 -12.96
C LEU A 331 -1.05 -12.46 -14.01
N ALA A 332 -0.97 -11.13 -14.10
CA ALA A 332 0.02 -10.43 -14.92
C ALA A 332 1.47 -10.62 -14.39
N HIS A 333 1.60 -11.04 -13.12
CA HIS A 333 2.85 -11.38 -12.44
C HIS A 333 3.18 -12.87 -12.44
N GLN A 334 2.54 -13.71 -13.26
CA GLN A 334 3.12 -15.03 -13.53
C GLN A 334 4.57 -14.84 -14.05
N PRO A 335 5.56 -15.48 -13.42
CA PRO A 335 6.96 -15.20 -13.71
C PRO A 335 7.31 -15.72 -15.11
N VAL A 336 7.52 -14.80 -16.06
CA VAL A 336 8.11 -15.13 -17.38
C VAL A 336 9.43 -14.39 -17.61
N VAL A 337 9.89 -13.59 -16.65
CA VAL A 337 11.18 -12.91 -16.77
C VAL A 337 12.17 -13.58 -15.82
N LYS A 338 13.18 -14.24 -16.40
CA LYS A 338 14.42 -14.58 -15.69
C LYS A 338 14.84 -13.35 -14.87
N PRO A 339 15.10 -13.48 -13.57
CA PRO A 339 15.40 -12.34 -12.70
C PRO A 339 16.45 -11.43 -13.35
N ILE A 340 16.20 -10.11 -13.31
CA ILE A 340 17.25 -9.10 -13.51
C ILE A 340 18.39 -9.55 -12.62
N ARG A 341 19.55 -9.87 -13.23
CA ARG A 341 20.73 -10.52 -12.64
C ARG A 341 20.53 -10.87 -11.18
N ALA A 342 20.22 -12.15 -10.93
CA ALA A 342 20.37 -12.73 -9.61
C ALA A 342 21.70 -12.26 -8.99
N PRO A 343 21.78 -12.09 -7.65
CA PRO A 343 23.06 -11.82 -6.99
C PRO A 343 24.07 -12.90 -7.40
N ALA A 344 25.34 -12.73 -7.03
CA ALA A 344 26.43 -13.69 -7.26
C ALA A 344 26.24 -15.07 -6.56
N TYR A 345 25.03 -15.64 -6.57
CA TYR A 345 24.67 -17.00 -6.25
C TYR A 345 24.17 -17.69 -7.53
N PRO A 346 25.00 -18.50 -8.19
CA PRO A 346 24.59 -19.28 -9.35
C PRO A 346 23.92 -20.58 -8.88
N ARG A 347 22.62 -20.57 -8.54
CA ARG A 347 21.82 -21.81 -8.44
C ARG A 347 20.39 -21.58 -8.96
N GLN A 348 19.87 -22.58 -9.67
CA GLN A 348 18.44 -22.68 -9.97
C GLN A 348 17.63 -22.65 -8.66
N PRO A 349 16.42 -22.04 -8.64
CA PRO A 349 15.59 -22.04 -7.44
C PRO A 349 15.34 -23.48 -6.98
N LEU A 350 15.47 -23.68 -5.66
CA LEU A 350 15.24 -24.96 -5.01
C LEU A 350 13.75 -25.34 -5.14
N GLY A 351 13.47 -26.60 -5.51
CA GLY A 351 12.14 -27.11 -5.79
C GLY A 351 11.24 -27.20 -4.54
N PRO A 352 9.96 -27.58 -4.70
CA PRO A 352 8.95 -27.54 -3.63
C PRO A 352 9.26 -28.34 -2.35
N GLU A 353 10.19 -29.30 -2.43
CA GLU A 353 10.58 -30.19 -1.32
C GLU A 353 12.02 -29.95 -0.83
N ASP A 354 12.74 -28.99 -1.43
CA ASP A 354 14.15 -28.71 -1.16
C ASP A 354 14.32 -27.73 0.02
N PHE A 355 13.68 -28.03 1.16
CA PHE A 355 13.85 -27.28 2.41
C PHE A 355 15.19 -27.60 3.09
N TYR A 356 15.54 -26.83 4.13
CA TYR A 356 16.63 -27.26 5.01
C TYR A 356 16.27 -28.60 5.65
N LYS A 357 17.17 -29.59 5.50
CA LYS A 357 17.00 -30.93 6.11
C LYS A 357 16.99 -30.89 7.64
N SER A 358 17.72 -29.94 8.20
CA SER A 358 17.80 -29.65 9.63
C SER A 358 18.01 -28.15 9.80
N ASP A 359 17.64 -27.62 10.97
CA ASP A 359 17.83 -26.22 11.29
C ASP A 359 19.33 -25.82 11.22
N PRO A 360 19.71 -24.82 10.42
CA PRO A 360 21.10 -24.37 10.34
C PRO A 360 21.67 -23.84 11.65
N LEU A 361 20.84 -23.37 12.59
CA LEU A 361 21.26 -22.82 13.89
C LEU A 361 20.97 -23.75 15.06
N GLU A 362 20.60 -25.02 14.84
CA GLU A 362 20.24 -25.98 15.90
C GLU A 362 21.22 -25.94 17.09
N ALA A 363 22.53 -26.01 16.82
CA ALA A 363 23.58 -26.02 17.85
C ALA A 363 23.80 -24.67 18.55
N LEU A 364 23.28 -23.57 17.99
CA LEU A 364 23.40 -22.21 18.54
C LEU A 364 22.13 -21.79 19.30
N ARG A 365 21.07 -22.60 19.28
CA ARG A 365 19.82 -22.23 19.91
C ARG A 365 19.96 -22.23 21.43
N HIS A 366 19.73 -21.06 22.02
CA HIS A 366 19.62 -20.92 23.46
C HIS A 366 18.26 -21.42 23.95
N ASP A 367 18.24 -22.28 24.97
CA ASP A 367 17.02 -22.80 25.58
C ASP A 367 16.60 -21.89 26.74
N PHE A 368 15.48 -21.16 26.58
CA PHE A 368 14.89 -20.35 27.67
C PHE A 368 14.13 -21.19 28.71
N GLY A 369 14.16 -22.52 28.57
CA GLY A 369 13.50 -23.44 29.48
C GLY A 369 12.00 -23.20 29.53
N TYR A 370 11.47 -23.02 30.74
CA TYR A 370 10.04 -22.79 31.00
C TYR A 370 9.74 -21.34 31.39
N LEU A 371 10.61 -20.39 31.04
CA LEU A 371 10.32 -18.96 31.17
C LEU A 371 8.99 -18.65 30.45
N PRO A 372 7.99 -18.06 31.12
CA PRO A 372 6.69 -17.77 30.50
C PRO A 372 6.84 -16.76 29.35
N VAL A 373 6.37 -17.15 28.17
CA VAL A 373 6.30 -16.32 26.96
C VAL A 373 4.86 -15.90 26.74
N TYR A 374 4.58 -14.60 26.72
CA TYR A 374 3.25 -14.07 26.47
C TYR A 374 3.10 -13.63 25.02
N VAL A 375 2.22 -14.29 24.29
CA VAL A 375 1.81 -13.92 22.93
C VAL A 375 0.49 -13.16 23.07
N ILE A 376 0.50 -11.84 22.82
CA ILE A 376 -0.64 -10.95 23.05
C ILE A 376 -1.06 -10.35 21.71
N ASP A 377 -2.22 -10.76 21.18
CA ASP A 377 -2.70 -10.33 19.86
C ASP A 377 -4.24 -10.15 19.86
N ASP A 378 -4.80 -9.70 18.74
CA ASP A 378 -6.24 -9.67 18.53
C ASP A 378 -6.82 -11.10 18.43
N PRO A 379 -8.04 -11.36 18.93
CA PRO A 379 -8.65 -12.70 18.92
C PRO A 379 -8.77 -13.35 17.52
N SER A 380 -8.80 -12.52 16.47
CA SER A 380 -8.91 -12.94 15.08
C SER A 380 -7.55 -13.13 14.38
N ALA A 381 -6.42 -12.96 15.08
CA ALA A 381 -5.09 -13.09 14.51
C ALA A 381 -4.82 -14.53 14.07
N SER A 382 -4.29 -14.70 12.85
CA SER A 382 -4.01 -16.01 12.26
C SER A 382 -2.54 -16.41 12.22
N GLU A 383 -1.64 -15.44 12.34
CA GLU A 383 -0.20 -15.61 12.26
C GLU A 383 0.39 -14.95 13.51
N LEU A 384 0.65 -15.76 14.55
CA LEU A 384 1.21 -15.26 15.81
C LEU A 384 2.74 -15.24 15.68
N ASP A 385 3.29 -14.06 15.39
CA ASP A 385 4.71 -13.89 15.10
C ASP A 385 5.58 -13.71 16.35
N ASP A 386 5.08 -13.02 17.37
CA ASP A 386 5.89 -12.55 18.49
C ASP A 386 5.33 -12.90 19.87
N GLY A 387 6.24 -13.11 20.82
CA GLY A 387 5.94 -13.35 22.22
C GLY A 387 7.00 -12.72 23.12
N ILE A 388 6.61 -12.31 24.31
CA ILE A 388 7.46 -11.50 25.20
C ILE A 388 7.65 -12.21 26.54
N SER A 389 8.89 -12.18 27.03
CA SER A 389 9.26 -12.59 28.38
C SER A 389 9.97 -11.46 29.11
N ILE A 390 9.97 -11.52 30.44
CA ILE A 390 10.71 -10.59 31.30
C ILE A 390 11.45 -11.34 32.40
N GLU A 391 12.68 -10.93 32.67
CA GLU A 391 13.54 -11.43 33.72
C GLU A 391 14.05 -10.27 34.58
N PRO A 392 13.79 -10.28 35.90
CA PRO A 392 14.46 -9.36 36.83
C PRO A 392 15.92 -9.75 36.97
N ILE A 393 16.78 -8.79 37.30
CA ILE A 393 18.22 -9.02 37.44
C ILE A 393 18.58 -9.07 38.93
N GLU A 394 19.18 -10.18 39.34
CA GLU A 394 19.68 -10.34 40.71
C GLU A 394 20.67 -9.22 41.05
N ASN A 395 20.49 -8.58 42.21
CA ASN A 395 21.26 -7.42 42.68
C ASN A 395 21.11 -6.11 41.86
N GLN A 396 20.20 -6.05 40.87
CA GLN A 396 19.86 -4.81 40.15
C GLN A 396 18.34 -4.69 39.98
N PRO A 397 17.58 -4.44 41.08
CA PRO A 397 16.11 -4.48 41.06
C PRO A 397 15.47 -3.44 40.13
N ASP A 398 16.19 -2.36 39.82
CA ASP A 398 15.74 -1.33 38.90
C ASP A 398 15.89 -1.72 37.41
N ASN A 399 16.69 -2.75 37.12
CA ASN A 399 17.05 -3.17 35.77
C ASN A 399 16.40 -4.50 35.40
N HIS A 400 15.90 -4.59 34.17
CA HIS A 400 15.15 -5.74 33.69
C HIS A 400 15.62 -6.18 32.32
N TRP A 401 15.73 -7.48 32.10
CA TRP A 401 15.83 -8.04 30.76
C TRP A 401 14.44 -8.28 30.20
N VAL A 402 14.19 -7.76 29.00
CA VAL A 402 13.01 -8.08 28.21
C VAL A 402 13.47 -8.89 27.00
N HIS A 403 12.77 -9.97 26.71
CA HIS A 403 13.06 -10.86 25.59
C HIS A 403 11.88 -10.86 24.64
N VAL A 404 12.12 -10.42 23.41
CA VAL A 404 11.14 -10.53 22.32
C VAL A 404 11.51 -11.75 21.48
N HIS A 405 10.70 -12.80 21.61
CA HIS A 405 10.82 -14.06 20.88
C HIS A 405 9.98 -13.97 19.62
N VAL A 406 10.61 -14.13 18.45
CA VAL A 406 9.93 -14.05 17.16
C VAL A 406 9.99 -15.41 16.47
N ALA A 407 8.86 -15.87 15.95
CA ALA A 407 8.73 -17.06 15.12
C ALA A 407 9.86 -17.15 14.09
N ASP A 408 10.40 -18.35 13.86
CA ASP A 408 11.54 -18.53 12.96
C ASP A 408 11.25 -19.48 11.79
N PRO A 409 10.40 -19.08 10.82
CA PRO A 409 10.13 -19.88 9.62
C PRO A 409 11.38 -20.09 8.75
N THR A 410 12.40 -19.23 8.90
CA THR A 410 13.68 -19.37 8.17
C THR A 410 14.55 -20.51 8.71
N ALA A 411 14.16 -21.17 9.81
CA ALA A 411 14.76 -22.43 10.25
C ALA A 411 14.48 -23.57 9.25
N LEU A 412 13.33 -23.52 8.58
CA LEU A 412 12.94 -24.46 7.53
C LEU A 412 13.21 -23.91 6.13
N LEU A 413 12.87 -22.64 5.87
CA LEU A 413 12.81 -22.06 4.53
C LEU A 413 14.17 -21.47 4.09
N PRO A 414 14.82 -22.02 3.05
CA PRO A 414 15.99 -21.40 2.44
C PRO A 414 15.62 -20.15 1.61
N PRO A 415 16.52 -19.15 1.49
CA PRO A 415 16.28 -17.94 0.72
C PRO A 415 16.12 -18.16 -0.79
N THR A 416 16.58 -19.30 -1.33
CA THR A 416 16.52 -19.64 -2.76
C THR A 416 15.38 -20.60 -3.10
N HIS A 417 14.44 -20.83 -2.18
CA HIS A 417 13.31 -21.75 -2.36
C HIS A 417 12.19 -21.09 -3.16
N ILE A 418 11.44 -21.85 -3.96
CA ILE A 418 10.30 -21.30 -4.74
C ILE A 418 9.26 -20.59 -3.87
N LEU A 419 9.07 -21.03 -2.62
CA LEU A 419 8.18 -20.36 -1.66
C LEU A 419 8.76 -19.05 -1.12
N ALA A 420 10.10 -18.92 -1.04
CA ALA A 420 10.74 -17.65 -0.70
C ALA A 420 10.59 -16.65 -1.86
N ASP A 421 10.75 -17.10 -3.11
CA ASP A 421 10.49 -16.28 -4.30
C ASP A 421 9.01 -15.85 -4.34
N ARG A 422 8.07 -16.77 -4.07
CA ARG A 422 6.65 -16.44 -3.99
C ARG A 422 6.33 -15.49 -2.83
N ALA A 423 6.93 -15.68 -1.67
CA ALA A 423 6.79 -14.79 -0.52
C ALA A 423 7.34 -13.39 -0.84
N ARG A 424 8.43 -13.29 -1.61
CA ARG A 424 8.93 -12.02 -2.13
C ARG A 424 7.90 -11.36 -3.03
N GLU A 425 7.31 -12.09 -3.97
CA GLU A 425 6.28 -11.54 -4.87
C GLU A 425 5.09 -10.95 -4.09
N LEU A 426 4.58 -11.68 -3.10
CA LEU A 426 3.50 -11.22 -2.21
C LEU A 426 3.95 -10.10 -1.26
N SER A 427 5.23 -10.10 -0.87
CA SER A 427 5.90 -9.23 0.11
C SER A 427 5.37 -9.27 1.54
N GLU A 428 4.07 -9.41 1.75
CA GLU A 428 3.44 -9.55 3.07
C GLU A 428 2.04 -10.20 2.92
N SER A 429 1.50 -10.76 4.00
CA SER A 429 0.14 -11.32 4.03
C SER A 429 -0.89 -10.20 3.81
N SER A 430 -1.91 -10.42 2.98
CA SER A 430 -2.96 -9.43 2.71
C SER A 430 -4.26 -9.79 3.41
N TYR A 431 -4.84 -8.83 4.14
CA TYR A 431 -6.10 -8.96 4.86
C TYR A 431 -7.17 -8.17 4.10
N SER A 432 -8.23 -8.85 3.70
CA SER A 432 -9.36 -8.27 2.97
C SER A 432 -10.67 -8.62 3.68
N ALA A 433 -11.77 -7.98 3.28
CA ALA A 433 -13.10 -8.35 3.75
C ALA A 433 -13.46 -9.83 3.40
N HIS A 434 -12.82 -10.38 2.36
CA HIS A 434 -13.01 -11.76 1.92
C HIS A 434 -12.18 -12.80 2.68
N GLY A 435 -11.28 -12.36 3.57
CA GLY A 435 -10.37 -13.23 4.31
C GLY A 435 -8.90 -12.88 4.12
N ILE A 436 -8.04 -13.83 4.52
CA ILE A 436 -6.59 -13.66 4.64
C ILE A 436 -5.89 -14.44 3.54
N ASN A 437 -5.10 -13.75 2.71
CA ASN A 437 -4.17 -14.38 1.79
C ASN A 437 -2.76 -14.31 2.39
N GLN A 438 -2.32 -15.41 2.98
CA GLN A 438 -1.06 -15.47 3.73
C GLN A 438 0.14 -15.52 2.79
N MET A 439 1.22 -14.85 3.19
CA MET A 439 2.49 -14.81 2.46
C MET A 439 3.13 -16.19 2.38
N LEU A 440 3.06 -16.96 3.47
CA LEU A 440 3.55 -18.33 3.56
C LEU A 440 2.37 -19.32 3.61
N PRO A 441 2.45 -20.49 2.97
CA PRO A 441 1.36 -21.46 2.97
C PRO A 441 1.17 -22.10 4.34
N ARG A 442 -0.06 -22.06 4.87
CA ARG A 442 -0.43 -22.66 6.17
C ARG A 442 0.05 -24.09 6.32
N SER A 443 -0.19 -24.91 5.30
CA SER A 443 0.09 -26.36 5.32
C SER A 443 1.52 -26.73 5.73
N LYS A 444 2.51 -25.85 5.49
CA LYS A 444 3.91 -26.08 5.89
C LYS A 444 4.39 -25.14 7.02
N PHE A 445 3.78 -23.97 7.18
CA PHE A 445 4.31 -22.93 8.09
C PHE A 445 3.47 -22.65 9.34
N GLU A 446 2.27 -23.20 9.45
CA GLU A 446 1.41 -23.02 10.64
C GLU A 446 2.09 -23.42 11.95
N ARG A 447 2.97 -24.43 11.90
CA ARG A 447 3.77 -24.89 13.05
C ARG A 447 4.72 -23.83 13.65
N PHE A 448 5.06 -22.79 12.88
CA PHE A 448 5.91 -21.69 13.34
C PHE A 448 5.11 -20.56 14.00
N SER A 449 3.78 -20.56 13.86
CA SER A 449 2.93 -19.63 14.60
C SER A 449 3.08 -19.91 16.09
N LEU A 450 3.44 -18.88 16.85
CA LEU A 450 3.74 -19.06 18.26
C LEU A 450 2.53 -19.59 19.02
N GLY A 451 2.78 -20.59 19.85
CA GLY A 451 1.74 -21.28 20.61
C GLY A 451 0.97 -22.37 19.85
N HIS A 452 1.31 -22.66 18.59
CA HIS A 452 0.75 -23.83 17.86
C HIS A 452 0.91 -25.15 18.63
N THR A 453 2.05 -25.34 19.29
CA THR A 453 2.34 -26.51 20.13
C THR A 453 2.12 -26.26 21.63
N ALA A 454 1.45 -25.16 22.03
CA ALA A 454 1.31 -24.78 23.44
C ALA A 454 0.63 -25.86 24.30
N ALA A 455 -0.34 -26.60 23.72
CA ALA A 455 -1.03 -27.70 24.41
C ALA A 455 -0.08 -28.83 24.83
N ASN A 456 0.93 -29.11 24.01
CA ASN A 456 1.88 -30.21 24.22
C ASN A 456 3.20 -29.74 24.83
N LYS A 457 3.37 -28.42 25.04
CA LYS A 457 4.61 -27.78 25.51
C LYS A 457 5.86 -28.16 24.69
N GLU A 458 5.67 -28.47 23.40
CA GLU A 458 6.80 -28.81 22.54
C GLU A 458 7.65 -27.57 22.25
N PRO A 459 8.97 -27.73 22.13
CA PRO A 459 9.85 -26.60 21.92
C PRO A 459 9.61 -25.94 20.55
N GLN A 460 9.54 -24.61 20.51
CA GLN A 460 9.38 -23.82 19.28
C GLN A 460 10.64 -23.02 18.96
N GLN A 461 11.06 -23.07 17.70
CA GLN A 461 12.20 -22.29 17.20
C GLN A 461 11.85 -20.81 17.06
N VAL A 462 12.67 -19.96 17.69
CA VAL A 462 12.52 -18.51 17.63
C VAL A 462 13.85 -17.79 17.38
N MET A 463 13.77 -16.59 16.82
CA MET A 463 14.83 -15.58 16.91
C MET A 463 14.48 -14.64 18.06
N THR A 464 15.37 -14.52 19.05
CA THR A 464 15.13 -13.69 20.24
C THR A 464 15.99 -12.44 20.24
N TYR A 465 15.33 -11.29 20.44
CA TYR A 465 15.94 -9.98 20.61
C TYR A 465 15.76 -9.56 22.06
N SER A 466 16.83 -9.68 22.84
CA SER A 466 16.85 -9.35 24.27
C SER A 466 17.42 -7.96 24.46
N PHE A 467 16.85 -7.18 25.37
CA PHE A 467 17.38 -5.88 25.75
C PHE A 467 17.19 -5.62 27.24
N LYS A 468 18.19 -4.95 27.83
CA LYS A 468 18.19 -4.53 29.22
C LYS A 468 17.71 -3.10 29.32
N VAL A 469 16.71 -2.88 30.16
CA VAL A 469 16.11 -1.57 30.43
C VAL A 469 16.41 -1.16 31.86
N ASP A 470 16.83 0.08 32.05
CA ASP A 470 17.13 0.64 33.36
C ASP A 470 15.94 1.40 33.98
N ARG A 471 16.18 2.06 35.13
CA ARG A 471 15.17 2.89 35.80
C ARG A 471 14.70 4.09 34.97
N ALA A 472 15.57 4.66 34.13
CA ALA A 472 15.25 5.80 33.30
C ALA A 472 14.41 5.40 32.07
N GLY A 473 14.34 4.11 31.75
CA GLY A 473 13.72 3.61 30.53
C GLY A 473 14.70 3.59 29.35
N ASP A 474 16.00 3.67 29.62
CA ASP A 474 17.05 3.59 28.61
C ASP A 474 17.41 2.13 28.29
N LEU A 475 17.71 1.89 27.02
CA LEU A 475 18.22 0.62 26.54
C LEU A 475 19.74 0.59 26.72
N ILE A 476 20.18 -0.06 27.79
CA ILE A 476 21.59 -0.04 28.24
C ILE A 476 22.41 -1.24 27.76
N ASP A 477 21.77 -2.35 27.41
CA ASP A 477 22.44 -3.55 26.89
C ASP A 477 21.49 -4.36 25.98
N TYR A 478 22.02 -5.22 25.10
CA TYR A 478 21.22 -6.09 24.25
C TYR A 478 21.91 -7.39 23.85
N LYS A 479 21.12 -8.36 23.39
CA LYS A 479 21.61 -9.62 22.84
C LYS A 479 20.67 -10.15 21.76
N VAL A 480 21.23 -10.67 20.66
CA VAL A 480 20.50 -11.31 19.57
C VAL A 480 20.89 -12.77 19.50
N GLN A 481 19.92 -13.69 19.54
CA GLN A 481 20.18 -15.13 19.57
C GLN A 481 19.13 -15.90 18.78
N ALA A 482 19.53 -17.01 18.16
CA ALA A 482 18.59 -18.09 17.88
C ALA A 482 18.28 -18.80 19.21
N ALA A 483 17.03 -19.20 19.40
CA ALA A 483 16.58 -19.76 20.66
C ALA A 483 15.41 -20.74 20.50
N ILE A 484 15.06 -21.38 21.63
CA ILE A 484 13.93 -22.28 21.79
C ILE A 484 13.11 -21.83 23.00
N VAL A 485 11.79 -21.86 22.85
CA VAL A 485 10.82 -21.56 23.93
C VAL A 485 9.80 -22.69 24.08
N LYS A 486 9.31 -22.93 25.30
CA LYS A 486 8.42 -24.09 25.61
C LYS A 486 7.14 -23.72 26.36
N ASN A 487 7.11 -22.57 27.06
CA ASN A 487 6.01 -22.18 27.94
C ASN A 487 5.26 -20.96 27.39
N ILE A 488 4.47 -21.17 26.34
CA ILE A 488 3.77 -20.10 25.61
C ILE A 488 2.34 -19.94 26.14
N HIS A 489 1.96 -18.70 26.46
CA HIS A 489 0.63 -18.31 26.87
C HIS A 489 0.05 -17.32 25.85
N ILE A 490 -0.99 -17.76 25.13
CA ILE A 490 -1.71 -16.92 24.17
C ILE A 490 -2.79 -16.14 24.92
N LEU A 491 -2.75 -14.81 24.81
CA LEU A 491 -3.63 -13.86 25.48
C LEU A 491 -4.14 -12.84 24.47
N THR A 492 -5.22 -12.15 24.82
CA THR A 492 -5.77 -11.05 24.02
C THR A 492 -5.52 -9.72 24.71
N TYR A 493 -5.32 -8.63 23.95
CA TYR A 493 -5.12 -7.29 24.52
C TYR A 493 -6.15 -6.93 25.60
N ASP A 494 -7.42 -7.14 25.30
CA ASP A 494 -8.52 -6.77 26.20
C ASP A 494 -8.51 -7.60 27.51
N ALA A 495 -8.02 -8.84 27.46
CA ALA A 495 -7.85 -9.69 28.64
C ALA A 495 -6.70 -9.19 29.54
N VAL A 496 -5.61 -8.73 28.93
CA VAL A 496 -4.46 -8.15 29.64
C VAL A 496 -4.86 -6.82 30.27
N ASP A 497 -5.55 -5.96 29.52
CA ASP A 497 -6.04 -4.67 30.05
C ASP A 497 -6.98 -4.89 31.24
N ALA A 498 -7.93 -5.83 31.13
CA ALA A 498 -8.83 -6.19 32.22
C ALA A 498 -8.07 -6.73 33.45
N ALA A 499 -7.12 -7.64 33.26
CA ALA A 499 -6.33 -8.21 34.36
C ALA A 499 -5.44 -7.18 35.07
N LEU A 500 -5.00 -6.15 34.35
CA LEU A 500 -4.17 -5.06 34.88
C LEU A 500 -4.98 -3.87 35.41
N GLY A 501 -6.31 -3.87 35.24
CA GLY A 501 -7.18 -2.76 35.64
C GLY A 501 -7.00 -1.50 34.78
N LEU A 502 -6.60 -1.67 33.52
CA LEU A 502 -6.39 -0.58 32.58
C LEU A 502 -7.71 -0.16 31.92
N PRO A 503 -7.87 1.12 31.55
CA PRO A 503 -9.07 1.58 30.85
C PRO A 503 -9.17 0.89 29.49
N SER A 504 -10.34 0.31 29.20
CA SER A 504 -10.59 -0.30 27.90
C SER A 504 -10.67 0.76 26.82
N VAL A 505 -9.80 0.67 25.81
CA VAL A 505 -9.91 1.45 24.58
C VAL A 505 -10.67 0.63 23.55
N SER A 506 -11.96 0.43 23.81
CA SER A 506 -12.84 -0.32 22.93
C SER A 506 -13.17 0.49 21.67
N PRO A 507 -13.28 -0.17 20.50
CA PRO A 507 -13.86 0.48 19.33
C PRO A 507 -15.30 0.91 19.61
N THR A 508 -15.71 2.03 19.01
CA THR A 508 -17.11 2.48 19.10
C THR A 508 -17.93 1.87 17.97
N TYR A 509 -19.20 1.55 18.22
CA TYR A 509 -20.13 0.96 17.26
C TYR A 509 -21.31 1.89 17.00
N PRO A 510 -21.18 2.89 16.11
CA PRO A 510 -22.21 3.93 15.92
C PRO A 510 -23.58 3.37 15.53
N PHE A 511 -23.62 2.21 14.86
CA PHE A 511 -24.84 1.59 14.35
C PHE A 511 -25.35 0.40 15.19
N LYS A 512 -24.69 0.11 16.34
CA LYS A 512 -24.83 -1.08 17.20
C LYS A 512 -24.25 -2.38 16.60
N LEU A 513 -23.86 -3.32 17.47
CA LEU A 513 -23.50 -4.70 17.12
C LEU A 513 -24.79 -5.47 16.73
N PRO A 514 -24.77 -6.37 15.73
CA PRO A 514 -25.65 -7.55 15.78
C PRO A 514 -25.42 -8.27 17.11
N ASP A 515 -26.37 -9.05 17.65
CA ASP A 515 -26.19 -9.85 18.89
C ASP A 515 -25.00 -10.83 18.78
N LEU A 516 -23.79 -10.29 18.89
CA LEU A 516 -22.51 -10.97 18.93
C LEU A 516 -22.05 -10.77 20.35
N SER A 517 -22.20 -11.81 21.15
CA SER A 517 -21.55 -11.88 22.45
C SER A 517 -20.08 -11.52 22.26
N LEU A 518 -19.64 -10.40 22.86
CA LEU A 518 -18.22 -10.09 22.93
C LEU A 518 -17.51 -11.34 23.48
N PRO A 519 -16.42 -11.80 22.86
CA PRO A 519 -15.73 -12.99 23.32
C PRO A 519 -15.42 -12.84 24.82
N SER A 520 -16.00 -13.71 25.65
CA SER A 520 -15.66 -13.72 27.07
C SER A 520 -14.19 -14.07 27.20
N HIS A 521 -13.38 -13.15 27.70
CA HIS A 521 -11.97 -13.45 27.96
C HIS A 521 -11.85 -14.38 29.17
N ARG A 522 -11.00 -15.39 29.06
CA ARG A 522 -10.67 -16.24 30.20
C ARG A 522 -9.90 -15.39 31.23
N PRO A 523 -10.24 -15.46 32.53
CA PRO A 523 -9.46 -14.80 33.57
C PRO A 523 -7.99 -15.23 33.52
N ILE A 524 -7.08 -14.27 33.61
CA ILE A 524 -5.64 -14.52 33.66
C ILE A 524 -5.27 -14.90 35.09
N GLU A 525 -4.54 -16.00 35.28
CA GLU A 525 -4.08 -16.45 36.61
C GLU A 525 -3.16 -15.41 37.27
N THR A 526 -3.26 -15.25 38.60
CA THR A 526 -2.55 -14.21 39.38
C THR A 526 -1.05 -14.16 39.11
N ARG A 527 -0.39 -15.31 39.00
CA ARG A 527 1.06 -15.42 38.71
C ARG A 527 1.47 -14.79 37.38
N HIS A 528 0.58 -14.80 36.38
CA HIS A 528 0.81 -14.18 35.08
C HIS A 528 0.54 -12.68 35.16
N THR A 529 -0.47 -12.26 35.92
CA THR A 529 -0.81 -10.86 36.17
C THR A 529 0.35 -10.07 36.77
N GLU A 530 1.11 -10.63 37.71
CA GLU A 530 2.29 -9.97 38.28
C GLU A 530 3.39 -9.69 37.24
N ARG A 531 3.69 -10.67 36.38
CA ARG A 531 4.67 -10.52 35.29
C ARG A 531 4.20 -9.52 34.23
N LEU A 532 2.92 -9.55 33.88
CA LEU A 532 2.32 -8.58 32.96
C LEU A 532 2.36 -7.15 33.53
N ARG A 533 2.16 -6.99 34.86
CA ARG A 533 2.32 -5.70 35.53
C ARG A 533 3.75 -5.19 35.43
N LEU A 534 4.74 -6.07 35.57
CA LEU A 534 6.15 -5.70 35.42
C LEU A 534 6.50 -5.27 33.98
N LEU A 535 5.98 -5.99 32.98
CA LEU A 535 6.10 -5.60 31.58
C LEU A 535 5.47 -4.23 31.31
N LEU A 536 4.30 -3.96 31.89
CA LEU A 536 3.64 -2.66 31.79
C LEU A 536 4.49 -1.55 32.41
N GLU A 537 5.09 -1.79 33.58
CA GLU A 537 5.95 -0.83 34.26
C GLU A 537 7.21 -0.50 33.43
N VAL A 538 7.90 -1.53 32.92
CA VAL A 538 9.09 -1.36 32.06
C VAL A 538 8.74 -0.58 30.80
N SER A 539 7.69 -0.98 30.09
CA SER A 539 7.27 -0.28 28.86
C SER A 539 6.84 1.16 29.12
N SER A 540 6.17 1.44 30.25
CA SER A 540 5.77 2.80 30.64
C SER A 540 6.98 3.71 30.86
N ARG A 541 8.07 3.20 31.48
CA ARG A 541 9.34 3.94 31.60
C ARG A 541 9.95 4.25 30.24
N MET A 542 9.97 3.27 29.33
CA MET A 542 10.48 3.47 27.96
C MET A 542 9.66 4.49 27.17
N ILE A 543 8.33 4.42 27.25
CA ILE A 543 7.42 5.38 26.61
C ILE A 543 7.65 6.78 27.17
N ALA A 544 7.71 6.93 28.49
CA ALA A 544 7.97 8.21 29.15
C ALA A 544 9.34 8.79 28.77
N ASN A 545 10.38 7.95 28.67
CA ASN A 545 11.69 8.38 28.21
C ASN A 545 11.65 8.89 26.77
N ARG A 546 11.00 8.14 25.86
CA ARG A 546 10.83 8.58 24.47
C ARG A 546 10.02 9.88 24.36
N ALA A 547 9.00 10.08 25.20
CA ALA A 547 8.18 11.30 25.21
C ALA A 547 8.98 12.58 25.55
N ARG A 548 10.17 12.46 26.15
CA ARG A 548 11.10 13.58 26.39
C ARG A 548 11.76 14.10 25.11
N LEU A 549 11.83 13.27 24.06
CA LEU A 549 12.40 13.66 22.78
C LEU A 549 11.47 14.67 22.07
N PRO A 550 12.01 15.57 21.24
CA PRO A 550 11.22 16.56 20.49
C PRO A 550 10.51 15.93 19.29
N ILE A 551 9.73 14.87 19.53
CA ILE A 551 9.05 14.07 18.50
C ILE A 551 7.53 14.14 18.71
N PHE A 552 6.79 13.90 17.64
CA PHE A 552 5.34 13.68 17.72
C PHE A 552 4.86 12.73 16.63
N SER A 553 3.64 12.23 16.81
CA SER A 553 2.86 11.54 15.79
C SER A 553 1.45 12.13 15.70
N PHE A 554 0.74 11.82 14.64
CA PHE A 554 -0.66 12.19 14.47
C PHE A 554 -1.52 10.94 14.50
N SER A 555 -2.77 11.09 14.94
CA SER A 555 -3.74 10.01 14.90
C SER A 555 -5.13 10.58 14.63
N LEU A 556 -5.89 9.87 13.82
CA LEU A 556 -7.27 10.19 13.46
C LEU A 556 -8.14 8.95 13.64
N PRO A 557 -9.42 9.12 13.99
CA PRO A 557 -10.33 8.00 14.03
C PRO A 557 -10.45 7.37 12.65
N SER A 558 -10.65 6.06 12.61
CA SER A 558 -10.88 5.35 11.35
C SER A 558 -11.95 4.29 11.47
N SER A 559 -12.84 4.25 10.48
CA SER A 559 -13.81 3.18 10.31
C SER A 559 -13.16 1.89 9.84
N GLU A 560 -13.70 0.77 10.29
CA GLU A 560 -13.42 -0.55 9.76
C GLU A 560 -14.72 -1.32 9.57
N ILE A 561 -14.71 -2.21 8.57
CA ILE A 561 -15.79 -3.12 8.25
C ILE A 561 -15.28 -4.54 8.41
N ARG A 562 -16.07 -5.38 9.09
CA ARG A 562 -15.89 -6.84 9.10
C ARG A 562 -17.17 -7.52 8.65
N PHE A 563 -17.05 -8.60 7.89
CA PHE A 563 -18.19 -9.47 7.65
C PHE A 563 -18.43 -10.33 8.89
N ALA A 564 -19.63 -10.27 9.46
CA ALA A 564 -19.99 -11.07 10.63
C ALA A 564 -20.10 -12.56 10.26
N ASN A 565 -20.53 -12.84 9.04
CA ASN A 565 -20.67 -14.18 8.49
C ASN A 565 -19.74 -14.38 7.29
N PRO A 566 -19.02 -15.51 7.19
CA PRO A 566 -18.15 -15.78 6.05
C PRO A 566 -18.98 -15.97 4.77
N ILE A 567 -18.42 -15.55 3.63
CA ILE A 567 -19.01 -15.82 2.32
C ILE A 567 -18.95 -17.34 2.08
N PRO A 568 -20.07 -18.00 1.71
CA PRO A 568 -20.07 -19.44 1.42
C PRO A 568 -19.01 -19.83 0.39
N ALA A 569 -18.21 -20.86 0.70
CA ALA A 569 -17.05 -21.28 -0.12
C ALA A 569 -17.39 -21.75 -1.54
N HIS A 570 -18.65 -22.09 -1.83
CA HIS A 570 -19.11 -22.46 -3.17
C HIS A 570 -19.35 -21.25 -4.08
N LEU A 571 -19.48 -20.05 -3.52
CA LEU A 571 -19.63 -18.82 -4.29
C LEU A 571 -18.27 -18.38 -4.85
N PRO A 572 -18.23 -17.75 -6.02
CA PRO A 572 -16.96 -17.48 -6.68
C PRO A 572 -16.13 -16.46 -5.89
N SER A 573 -14.85 -16.78 -5.68
CA SER A 573 -13.89 -15.85 -5.10
C SER A 573 -13.60 -14.68 -6.05
N PRO A 574 -13.07 -13.54 -5.57
CA PRO A 574 -12.64 -12.45 -6.44
C PRO A 574 -11.66 -12.89 -7.55
N SER A 575 -10.84 -13.91 -7.27
CA SER A 575 -9.93 -14.48 -8.27
C SER A 575 -10.64 -15.21 -9.40
N GLN A 576 -11.68 -15.99 -9.06
CA GLN A 576 -12.48 -16.68 -10.07
C GLN A 576 -13.29 -15.68 -10.90
N GLN A 577 -13.80 -14.61 -10.29
CA GLN A 577 -14.53 -13.54 -10.98
C GLN A 577 -13.63 -12.73 -11.94
N ALA A 578 -12.33 -12.63 -11.64
CA ALA A 578 -11.36 -11.93 -12.48
C ALA A 578 -10.85 -12.78 -13.67
N ASP A 579 -11.11 -14.09 -13.71
CA ASP A 579 -10.67 -14.96 -14.79
C ASP A 579 -11.63 -14.90 -16.00
N LEU A 580 -11.17 -14.22 -17.05
CA LEU A 580 -11.89 -14.03 -18.32
C LEU A 580 -12.27 -15.34 -19.04
N SER A 581 -11.63 -16.46 -18.71
CA SER A 581 -11.93 -17.78 -19.29
C SER A 581 -13.19 -18.42 -18.68
N THR A 582 -13.62 -17.95 -17.51
CA THR A 582 -14.77 -18.47 -16.75
C THR A 582 -16.11 -17.81 -17.09
N LEU A 583 -16.12 -16.77 -17.94
CA LEU A 583 -17.32 -16.02 -18.39
C LEU A 583 -18.30 -16.83 -19.27
N ARG A 584 -18.32 -18.16 -19.14
CA ARG A 584 -19.18 -19.02 -19.97
C ARG A 584 -20.66 -18.85 -19.65
N ASP A 585 -20.99 -18.66 -18.36
CA ASP A 585 -22.36 -18.55 -17.85
C ASP A 585 -22.48 -17.34 -16.89
N LEU A 586 -23.41 -16.41 -17.16
CA LEU A 586 -23.74 -15.33 -16.21
C LEU A 586 -24.64 -15.89 -15.10
N LYS A 587 -24.30 -15.57 -13.85
CA LYS A 587 -24.98 -16.06 -12.66
C LYS A 587 -25.44 -14.88 -11.84
N LEU A 588 -26.72 -14.83 -11.47
CA LEU A 588 -27.19 -13.77 -10.59
C LEU A 588 -27.06 -14.16 -9.13
N TYR A 589 -26.92 -13.12 -8.30
CA TYR A 589 -26.72 -13.27 -6.87
C TYR A 589 -27.72 -12.43 -6.11
N ASN A 590 -28.07 -12.91 -4.93
CA ASN A 590 -28.95 -12.24 -4.01
C ASN A 590 -28.47 -12.41 -2.56
N GLY A 591 -28.96 -11.56 -1.66
CA GLY A 591 -28.43 -11.42 -0.31
C GLY A 591 -27.08 -10.69 -0.26
N PHE A 592 -26.61 -10.43 0.96
CA PHE A 592 -25.38 -9.68 1.20
C PHE A 592 -24.78 -10.04 2.58
N PRO A 593 -23.47 -10.28 2.73
CA PRO A 593 -22.90 -10.65 4.02
C PRO A 593 -23.19 -9.58 5.07
N ASP A 594 -23.58 -10.00 6.28
CA ASP A 594 -23.80 -9.08 7.39
C ASP A 594 -22.53 -8.28 7.67
N MET A 595 -22.65 -6.96 7.73
CA MET A 595 -21.53 -6.05 7.93
C MET A 595 -21.53 -5.50 9.34
N MET A 596 -20.38 -5.57 10.02
CA MET A 596 -20.13 -4.89 11.27
C MET A 596 -19.35 -3.61 11.01
N TYR A 597 -19.89 -2.49 11.48
CA TYR A 597 -19.24 -1.19 11.41
C TYR A 597 -18.71 -0.79 12.78
N PHE A 598 -17.43 -0.46 12.85
CA PHE A 598 -16.83 0.10 14.06
C PHE A 598 -15.79 1.15 13.75
N VAL A 599 -15.57 2.02 14.73
CA VAL A 599 -14.61 3.12 14.65
C VAL A 599 -13.54 2.92 15.70
N ASN A 600 -12.30 2.82 15.24
CA ASN A 600 -11.14 2.78 16.09
C ASN A 600 -10.81 4.20 16.56
N SER A 601 -10.72 4.39 17.87
CA SER A 601 -10.24 5.64 18.47
C SER A 601 -8.76 5.86 18.12
N PRO A 602 -8.32 7.13 17.93
CA PRO A 602 -6.91 7.47 17.78
C PRO A 602 -5.99 6.84 18.84
N GLU A 603 -6.53 6.59 20.04
CA GLU A 603 -5.83 6.12 21.23
C GLU A 603 -5.65 4.60 21.27
N SER A 604 -6.35 3.83 20.41
CA SER A 604 -6.40 2.37 20.49
C SER A 604 -5.04 1.71 20.28
N SER A 605 -4.15 2.36 19.52
CA SER A 605 -2.80 1.85 19.22
C SER A 605 -1.72 2.40 20.16
N THR A 606 -2.05 3.36 21.03
CA THR A 606 -1.08 4.12 21.82
C THR A 606 -1.31 3.99 23.33
N ARG A 607 -2.34 3.26 23.77
CA ARG A 607 -2.65 3.03 25.18
C ARG A 607 -2.75 1.54 25.54
N GLY A 608 -2.77 1.28 26.85
CA GLY A 608 -2.95 -0.06 27.41
C GLY A 608 -1.86 -1.05 27.01
N SER A 609 -2.24 -2.33 26.98
CA SER A 609 -1.39 -3.42 26.52
C SER A 609 -0.92 -3.26 25.08
N ARG A 610 -1.71 -2.64 24.19
CA ARG A 610 -1.30 -2.33 22.80
C ARG A 610 -0.07 -1.41 22.75
N ALA A 611 -0.02 -0.39 23.62
CA ALA A 611 1.15 0.48 23.75
C ALA A 611 2.39 -0.28 24.24
N MET A 612 2.20 -1.14 25.25
CA MET A 612 3.25 -1.98 25.83
C MET A 612 3.88 -2.91 24.77
N ILE A 613 3.06 -3.65 24.02
CA ILE A 613 3.55 -4.55 22.96
C ILE A 613 4.25 -3.75 21.86
N SER A 614 3.63 -2.65 21.41
CA SER A 614 4.22 -1.74 20.42
C SER A 614 5.61 -1.26 20.85
N GLU A 615 5.81 -0.92 22.13
CA GLU A 615 7.10 -0.49 22.66
C GLU A 615 8.18 -1.56 22.54
N PHE A 616 7.88 -2.78 22.96
CA PHE A 616 8.81 -3.89 22.89
C PHE A 616 9.14 -4.29 21.46
N MET A 617 8.18 -4.24 20.53
CA MET A 617 8.44 -4.47 19.12
C MET A 617 9.39 -3.42 18.53
N LYS A 618 9.22 -2.14 18.90
CA LYS A 618 10.14 -1.07 18.47
C LYS A 618 11.55 -1.32 19.00
N ALA A 619 11.67 -1.70 20.27
CA ALA A 619 12.94 -2.00 20.91
C ALA A 619 13.64 -3.21 20.25
N ALA A 620 12.93 -4.30 19.98
CA ALA A 620 13.48 -5.46 19.28
C ALA A 620 14.01 -5.11 17.87
N CYS A 621 13.25 -4.31 17.12
CA CYS A 621 13.65 -3.81 15.80
C CYS A 621 14.86 -2.87 15.85
N ARG A 622 14.97 -2.05 16.92
CA ARG A 622 16.14 -1.20 17.20
C ARG A 622 17.37 -2.06 17.54
N VAL A 623 17.22 -3.07 18.39
CA VAL A 623 18.26 -4.05 18.74
C VAL A 623 18.79 -4.78 17.51
N ALA A 624 17.90 -5.26 16.63
CA ALA A 624 18.30 -5.89 15.37
C ALA A 624 19.15 -4.95 14.50
N SER A 625 18.77 -3.67 14.43
CA SER A 625 19.54 -2.67 13.70
C SER A 625 20.93 -2.45 14.29
N ARG A 626 21.03 -2.31 15.62
CA ARG A 626 22.29 -2.13 16.37
C ARG A 626 23.20 -3.34 16.19
N PHE A 627 22.67 -4.56 16.30
CA PHE A 627 23.40 -5.80 16.02
C PHE A 627 23.98 -5.81 14.59
N GLY A 628 23.19 -5.37 13.60
CA GLY A 628 23.67 -5.24 12.23
C GLY A 628 24.81 -4.22 12.08
N VAL A 629 24.75 -3.09 12.79
CA VAL A 629 25.84 -2.09 12.80
C VAL A 629 27.10 -2.67 13.44
N GLU A 630 26.98 -3.26 14.63
CA GLU A 630 28.09 -3.82 15.40
C GLU A 630 28.82 -4.95 14.65
N THR A 631 28.05 -5.83 14.00
CA THR A 631 28.60 -6.98 13.27
C THR A 631 29.03 -6.66 11.84
N GLY A 632 28.74 -5.45 11.34
CA GLY A 632 28.93 -5.09 9.94
C GLY A 632 27.99 -5.83 8.97
N THR A 633 26.84 -6.30 9.47
CA THR A 633 25.83 -7.01 8.66
C THR A 633 24.92 -6.00 7.96
N PRO A 634 24.85 -5.98 6.61
CA PRO A 634 23.96 -5.09 5.89
C PRO A 634 22.51 -5.53 6.08
N LEU A 635 21.69 -4.62 6.61
CA LEU A 635 20.27 -4.81 6.85
C LEU A 635 19.46 -3.69 6.21
N VAL A 636 18.26 -4.01 5.72
CA VAL A 636 17.32 -3.01 5.20
C VAL A 636 16.62 -2.34 6.38
N ARG A 637 16.88 -1.04 6.54
CA ARG A 637 16.39 -0.18 7.61
C ARG A 637 15.31 0.75 7.11
N ARG A 638 14.30 1.02 7.93
CA ARG A 638 13.24 1.98 7.64
C ARG A 638 13.59 3.32 8.30
N HIS A 639 13.79 4.32 7.46
CA HIS A 639 14.07 5.70 7.84
C HIS A 639 12.78 6.52 7.83
N GLY A 640 12.54 7.28 8.89
CA GLY A 640 11.49 8.31 8.96
C GLY A 640 12.16 9.65 9.18
N ALA A 641 12.12 10.52 8.17
CA ALA A 641 12.75 11.84 8.25
C ALA A 641 11.99 12.80 9.18
N GLU A 642 12.65 13.91 9.52
CA GLU A 642 12.09 14.97 10.37
C GLU A 642 10.89 15.66 9.70
N PRO A 643 9.92 16.19 10.46
CA PRO A 643 8.83 16.97 9.92
C PRO A 643 9.35 18.19 9.15
N PHE A 644 8.63 18.57 8.11
CA PHE A 644 8.85 19.82 7.39
C PHE A 644 7.64 20.74 7.58
N GLY A 645 7.88 22.04 7.54
CA GLY A 645 6.86 23.07 7.69
C GLY A 645 7.39 24.42 7.22
N PRO A 646 6.60 25.50 7.37
CA PRO A 646 6.98 26.84 6.92
C PRO A 646 8.21 27.39 7.65
N ASP A 647 8.35 27.09 8.94
CA ASP A 647 9.49 27.47 9.77
C ASP A 647 9.66 26.53 10.98
N ALA A 648 10.76 26.70 11.72
CA ALA A 648 11.06 25.92 12.92
C ALA A 648 10.14 26.25 14.11
N ALA A 649 9.53 27.44 14.14
CA ALA A 649 8.63 27.85 15.23
C ALA A 649 7.31 27.07 15.17
N ALA A 650 6.80 26.81 13.97
CA ALA A 650 5.62 25.97 13.74
C ALA A 650 5.81 24.55 14.28
N ILE A 651 6.97 23.93 14.02
CA ILE A 651 7.29 22.59 14.54
C ILE A 651 7.41 22.62 16.07
N LYS A 652 8.08 23.63 16.64
CA LYS A 652 8.21 23.80 18.10
C LYS A 652 6.84 23.97 18.79
N LYS A 653 5.91 24.71 18.17
CA LYS A 653 4.54 24.86 18.66
C LYS A 653 3.82 23.51 18.75
N LEU A 654 3.94 22.66 17.72
CA LEU A 654 3.31 21.33 17.72
C LEU A 654 3.94 20.38 18.74
N ILE A 655 5.26 20.43 18.87
CA ILE A 655 5.96 19.69 19.93
C ILE A 655 5.39 20.08 21.30
N ALA A 656 5.16 21.37 21.56
CA ALA A 656 4.59 21.84 22.83
C ALA A 656 3.11 21.47 23.02
N SER A 657 2.36 21.18 21.95
CA SER A 657 0.93 20.84 22.02
C SER A 657 0.64 19.33 22.08
N ARG A 658 1.67 18.48 22.18
CA ARG A 658 1.52 17.03 22.22
C ARG A 658 0.95 16.56 23.56
N ASP A 659 0.18 15.47 23.54
CA ASP A 659 -0.24 14.78 24.76
C ASP A 659 0.91 13.96 25.39
N ASP A 660 0.65 13.33 26.54
CA ASP A 660 1.62 12.51 27.27
C ASP A 660 2.12 11.28 26.48
N TYR A 661 1.44 10.91 25.40
CA TYR A 661 1.80 9.82 24.50
C TYR A 661 2.53 10.30 23.24
N GLY A 662 2.76 11.62 23.12
CA GLY A 662 3.43 12.23 21.98
C GLY A 662 2.53 12.41 20.75
N ILE A 663 1.21 12.45 20.93
CA ILE A 663 0.24 12.65 19.86
C ILE A 663 -0.15 14.13 19.76
N VAL A 664 -0.19 14.64 18.53
CA VAL A 664 -0.62 16.01 18.19
C VAL A 664 -1.93 15.96 17.41
N ASP A 665 -2.81 16.95 17.63
CA ASP A 665 -4.02 17.12 16.82
C ASP A 665 -3.63 17.37 15.34
N GLU A 666 -4.05 16.47 14.43
CA GLU A 666 -3.79 16.58 12.99
C GLU A 666 -4.27 17.93 12.43
N TYR A 667 -5.34 18.52 12.98
CA TYR A 667 -5.84 19.81 12.52
C TYR A 667 -4.96 20.99 12.97
N GLU A 668 -4.30 20.91 14.14
CA GLU A 668 -3.28 21.88 14.54
C GLU A 668 -2.06 21.79 13.62
N ALA A 669 -1.63 20.57 13.30
CA ALA A 669 -0.55 20.36 12.34
C ALA A 669 -0.91 20.92 10.95
N ALA A 670 -2.16 20.73 10.53
CA ALA A 670 -2.70 21.25 9.29
C ALA A 670 -2.69 22.78 9.26
N ARG A 671 -3.15 23.46 10.33
CA ARG A 671 -3.09 24.93 10.47
C ARG A 671 -1.64 25.45 10.44
N CYS A 672 -0.71 24.71 11.02
CA CYS A 672 0.71 25.06 11.03
C CYS A 672 1.44 24.70 9.72
N SER A 673 0.76 24.10 8.74
CA SER A 673 1.35 23.59 7.50
C SER A 673 2.54 22.63 7.72
N VAL A 674 2.52 21.83 8.80
CA VAL A 674 3.60 20.90 9.15
C VAL A 674 3.22 19.46 8.79
N SER A 675 4.04 18.82 7.96
CA SER A 675 3.82 17.45 7.50
C SER A 675 4.98 16.53 7.94
N LEU A 676 4.66 15.27 8.23
CA LEU A 676 5.67 14.22 8.42
C LEU A 676 6.00 13.58 7.06
N PRO A 677 7.29 13.50 6.68
CA PRO A 677 7.70 12.74 5.50
C PRO A 677 7.31 11.28 5.61
N ARG A 678 7.07 10.65 4.45
CA ARG A 678 6.84 9.21 4.39
C ARG A 678 8.13 8.46 4.66
N SER A 679 8.02 7.32 5.34
CA SER A 679 9.18 6.46 5.56
C SER A 679 9.74 5.90 4.25
N VAL A 680 11.06 5.73 4.20
CA VAL A 680 11.79 5.06 3.09
C VAL A 680 12.68 3.95 3.64
N ASN A 681 12.97 2.93 2.83
CA ASN A 681 13.89 1.87 3.20
C ASN A 681 15.30 2.15 2.63
N THR A 682 16.34 1.94 3.44
CA THR A 682 17.74 2.23 3.13
C THR A 682 18.66 1.21 3.82
N LEU A 683 19.92 1.07 3.39
CA LEU A 683 20.92 0.27 4.12
C LEU A 683 21.63 1.08 5.21
N THR A 684 21.76 2.40 5.00
CA THR A 684 22.39 3.30 5.95
C THR A 684 21.56 3.38 7.24
N PRO A 685 22.17 3.31 8.44
CA PRO A 685 21.46 3.41 9.71
C PRO A 685 21.02 4.84 10.02
N LYS A 686 20.05 5.35 9.26
CA LYS A 686 19.47 6.68 9.46
C LYS A 686 18.45 6.72 10.60
N CYS A 687 18.20 7.90 11.13
CA CYS A 687 17.18 8.11 12.16
C CYS A 687 15.77 7.63 11.76
N HIS A 688 14.92 7.39 12.76
CA HIS A 688 13.47 7.34 12.57
C HIS A 688 12.83 8.34 13.53
N TRP A 689 12.62 9.56 13.05
CA TRP A 689 12.29 10.73 13.87
C TRP A 689 11.04 10.52 14.73
N SER A 690 9.91 10.12 14.14
CA SER A 690 8.65 9.94 14.90
C SER A 690 8.69 8.78 15.91
N MET A 691 9.72 7.93 15.86
CA MET A 691 9.93 6.82 16.78
C MET A 691 11.02 7.11 17.82
N GLY A 692 11.66 8.28 17.77
CA GLY A 692 12.74 8.65 18.68
C GLY A 692 14.02 7.85 18.49
N ILE A 693 14.25 7.29 17.30
CA ILE A 693 15.45 6.51 17.00
C ILE A 693 16.49 7.44 16.36
N PRO A 694 17.68 7.62 16.96
CA PRO A 694 18.68 8.57 16.48
C PRO A 694 19.39 8.09 15.20
N ASP A 695 20.06 9.03 14.55
CA ASP A 695 20.95 8.72 13.42
C ASP A 695 22.14 7.86 13.89
N GLY A 696 22.63 6.98 13.03
CA GLY A 696 23.66 5.99 13.35
C GLY A 696 23.15 4.66 13.91
N GLU A 697 21.95 4.63 14.51
CA GLU A 697 21.36 3.39 15.04
C GLU A 697 20.47 2.67 14.03
N GLY A 698 19.52 3.38 13.43
CA GLY A 698 18.55 2.83 12.48
C GLY A 698 17.49 1.90 13.08
N TYR A 699 16.57 1.43 12.22
CA TYR A 699 15.43 0.60 12.60
C TYR A 699 15.16 -0.50 11.57
N VAL A 700 15.24 -1.78 11.96
CA VAL A 700 15.03 -2.94 11.08
C VAL A 700 13.78 -3.70 11.52
N ARG A 701 12.83 -3.92 10.62
CA ARG A 701 11.66 -4.77 10.91
C ARG A 701 12.09 -6.24 10.99
N VAL A 702 11.86 -6.87 12.14
CA VAL A 702 12.21 -8.29 12.39
C VAL A 702 11.14 -9.08 13.14
N THR A 703 10.04 -8.44 13.55
CA THR A 703 9.05 -8.98 14.48
C THR A 703 7.86 -9.65 13.81
N SER A 704 7.85 -9.79 12.48
CA SER A 704 6.72 -10.41 11.78
C SER A 704 7.09 -11.25 10.54
N PRO A 705 7.99 -12.24 10.66
CA PRO A 705 8.50 -13.02 9.53
C PRO A 705 7.48 -13.97 8.89
N LEU A 706 6.40 -14.38 9.56
CA LEU A 706 5.36 -15.20 8.95
C LEU A 706 4.55 -14.42 7.92
N ARG A 707 4.41 -13.11 8.15
CA ARG A 707 3.58 -12.22 7.34
C ARG A 707 4.33 -11.10 6.62
N ARG A 708 5.65 -10.92 6.77
CA ARG A 708 6.45 -9.91 6.04
C ARG A 708 7.76 -10.50 5.51
N TYR A 709 7.97 -10.40 4.20
CA TYR A 709 9.16 -10.92 3.53
C TYR A 709 10.43 -10.14 3.92
N ALA A 710 10.31 -8.84 4.22
CA ALA A 710 11.44 -8.04 4.70
C ALA A 710 12.01 -8.57 6.03
N ASP A 711 11.15 -9.10 6.90
CA ASP A 711 11.55 -9.70 8.16
C ASP A 711 12.25 -11.06 7.92
N LEU A 712 11.81 -11.86 6.93
CA LEU A 712 12.54 -13.05 6.48
C LEU A 712 13.95 -12.70 5.98
N VAL A 713 14.09 -11.66 5.16
CA VAL A 713 15.39 -11.16 4.67
C VAL A 713 16.30 -10.77 5.83
N ALA A 714 15.77 -10.04 6.82
CA ALA A 714 16.53 -9.67 8.01
C ALA A 714 16.93 -10.90 8.84
N HIS A 715 16.02 -11.86 9.04
CA HIS A 715 16.29 -13.11 9.76
C HIS A 715 17.40 -13.92 9.09
N TRP A 716 17.35 -14.13 7.76
CA TRP A 716 18.42 -14.83 7.03
C TRP A 716 19.78 -14.14 7.18
N GLN A 717 19.84 -12.80 7.09
CA GLN A 717 21.10 -12.05 7.28
C GLN A 717 21.63 -12.17 8.71
N ILE A 718 20.78 -11.98 9.71
CA ILE A 718 21.15 -12.08 11.14
C ILE A 718 21.65 -13.49 11.47
N LYS A 719 20.97 -14.51 10.96
CA LYS A 719 21.37 -15.92 11.12
C LYS A 719 22.76 -16.20 10.55
N GLN A 720 23.04 -15.70 9.36
CA GLN A 720 24.35 -15.85 8.75
C GLN A 720 25.44 -15.13 9.56
N ALA A 721 25.12 -13.96 10.14
CA ALA A 721 26.02 -13.27 11.04
C ALA A 721 26.30 -14.08 12.32
N LEU A 722 25.28 -14.67 12.94
CA LEU A 722 25.42 -15.53 14.12
C LEU A 722 26.30 -16.75 13.84
N LEU A 723 26.08 -17.44 12.71
CA LEU A 723 26.93 -18.56 12.27
C LEU A 723 28.40 -18.13 12.07
N ALA A 724 28.60 -16.93 11.53
CA ALA A 724 29.93 -16.40 11.32
C ALA A 724 30.64 -15.90 12.58
N MET A 725 29.88 -15.59 13.63
CA MET A 725 30.41 -15.31 14.96
C MET A 725 30.77 -16.61 15.69
N SER A 726 29.98 -17.68 15.52
CA SER A 726 30.25 -18.97 16.18
C SER A 726 31.39 -19.77 15.54
N ASP A 727 31.53 -19.70 14.21
CA ASP A 727 32.59 -20.41 13.48
C ASP A 727 33.21 -19.50 12.39
N PRO A 728 34.11 -18.58 12.78
CA PRO A 728 34.74 -17.65 11.84
C PRO A 728 35.60 -18.33 10.77
N ALA A 729 36.12 -19.54 11.04
CA ALA A 729 36.93 -20.30 10.11
C ALA A 729 36.08 -20.84 8.94
N ARG A 730 34.89 -21.34 9.25
CA ARG A 730 33.93 -21.83 8.25
C ARG A 730 33.23 -20.70 7.50
N TYR A 731 33.02 -19.55 8.15
CA TYR A 731 32.29 -18.40 7.60
C TYR A 731 33.14 -17.10 7.67
N PRO A 732 34.16 -16.97 6.81
CA PRO A 732 35.04 -15.80 6.81
C PRO A 732 34.30 -14.52 6.40
N LYS A 733 34.85 -13.34 6.76
CA LYS A 733 34.22 -12.01 6.60
C LYS A 733 33.54 -11.76 5.24
N GLY A 734 34.13 -12.23 4.13
CA GLY A 734 33.56 -12.08 2.77
C GLY A 734 32.36 -12.98 2.42
N LYS A 735 31.97 -13.92 3.30
CA LYS A 735 30.84 -14.86 3.13
C LYS A 735 29.79 -14.74 4.25
N ARG A 736 29.77 -13.62 4.97
CA ARG A 736 28.89 -13.39 6.13
C ARG A 736 27.48 -12.89 5.79
N THR A 737 27.16 -12.72 4.52
CA THR A 737 25.87 -12.18 4.10
C THR A 737 25.18 -13.16 3.18
N VAL A 738 23.86 -13.27 3.32
CA VAL A 738 23.02 -14.08 2.43
C VAL A 738 22.75 -13.31 1.14
N PHE A 739 22.45 -12.03 1.28
CA PHE A 739 22.23 -11.11 0.16
C PHE A 739 23.33 -10.03 0.14
N GLY A 740 23.91 -9.78 -1.02
CA GLY A 740 24.91 -8.72 -1.19
C GLY A 740 24.30 -7.32 -1.13
N GLU A 741 25.15 -6.31 -0.88
CA GLU A 741 24.72 -4.90 -0.74
C GLU A 741 24.01 -4.36 -1.98
N GLU A 742 24.45 -4.73 -3.18
CA GLU A 742 23.80 -4.33 -4.44
C GLU A 742 22.34 -4.83 -4.48
N TRP A 743 22.13 -6.11 -4.17
CA TRP A 743 20.80 -6.71 -4.11
C TRP A 743 19.94 -6.06 -3.04
N LEU A 744 20.50 -5.86 -1.83
CA LEU A 744 19.78 -5.24 -0.72
C LEU A 744 19.40 -3.78 -1.02
N THR A 745 20.26 -3.04 -1.72
CA THR A 745 19.99 -1.66 -2.15
C THR A 745 18.83 -1.62 -3.15
N GLN A 746 18.83 -2.53 -4.12
CA GLN A 746 17.72 -2.66 -5.07
C GLN A 746 16.43 -3.09 -4.36
N TYR A 747 16.52 -4.08 -3.46
CA TYR A 747 15.39 -4.57 -2.69
C TYR A 747 14.81 -3.50 -1.76
N ALA A 748 15.63 -2.65 -1.13
CA ALA A 748 15.15 -1.53 -0.31
C ALA A 748 14.31 -0.53 -1.13
N ARG A 749 14.70 -0.26 -2.39
CA ARG A 749 13.91 0.57 -3.31
C ARG A 749 12.58 -0.08 -3.68
N GLU A 750 12.61 -1.37 -4.00
CA GLU A 750 11.41 -2.18 -4.28
C GLU A 750 10.45 -2.22 -3.08
N LEU A 751 10.98 -2.46 -1.87
CA LEU A 751 10.22 -2.55 -0.63
C LEU A 751 9.54 -1.23 -0.27
N THR A 752 10.26 -0.11 -0.42
CA THR A 752 9.69 1.24 -0.21
C THR A 752 8.47 1.48 -1.09
N PHE A 753 8.54 1.01 -2.34
CA PHE A 753 7.45 1.13 -3.28
C PHE A 753 6.27 0.21 -2.89
N ARG A 754 6.53 -1.07 -2.59
CA ARG A 754 5.47 -2.03 -2.22
C ARG A 754 4.76 -1.70 -0.91
N ASP A 755 5.48 -1.20 0.10
CA ASP A 755 4.90 -0.72 1.35
C ASP A 755 3.85 0.39 1.10
N ARG A 756 4.08 1.25 0.08
CA ARG A 756 3.16 2.35 -0.27
C ARG A 756 1.92 1.84 -0.97
N GLU A 757 2.12 0.99 -1.97
CA GLU A 757 1.02 0.40 -2.73
C GLU A 757 0.03 -0.31 -1.85
N ARG A 758 0.54 -1.11 -0.92
CA ARG A 758 -0.31 -1.88 -0.04
C ARG A 758 -1.07 -1.01 0.95
N LYS A 759 -0.43 0.01 1.53
CA LYS A 759 -1.13 1.00 2.37
C LYS A 759 -2.26 1.69 1.60
N ARG A 760 -2.02 2.03 0.33
CA ARG A 760 -3.05 2.62 -0.55
C ARG A 760 -4.17 1.64 -0.83
N MET A 761 -3.87 0.39 -1.21
CA MET A 761 -4.88 -0.65 -1.45
C MET A 761 -5.74 -0.93 -0.22
N ASN A 762 -5.12 -1.00 0.97
CA ASN A 762 -5.84 -1.16 2.23
C ASN A 762 -6.76 0.05 2.50
N LEU A 763 -6.29 1.27 2.24
CA LEU A 763 -7.11 2.48 2.37
C LEU A 763 -8.30 2.47 1.42
N VAL A 764 -8.08 2.15 0.14
CA VAL A 764 -9.14 2.10 -0.89
C VAL A 764 -10.16 1.02 -0.54
N SER A 765 -9.72 -0.18 -0.15
CA SER A 765 -10.63 -1.26 0.26
C SER A 765 -11.46 -0.85 1.47
N ARG A 766 -10.83 -0.24 2.48
CA ARG A 766 -11.51 0.27 3.68
C ARG A 766 -12.54 1.35 3.34
N GLU A 767 -12.17 2.33 2.51
CA GLU A 767 -13.08 3.39 2.07
C GLU A 767 -14.24 2.84 1.23
N TYR A 768 -13.97 1.87 0.34
CA TYR A 768 -14.99 1.15 -0.43
C TYR A 768 -16.03 0.49 0.46
N TRP A 769 -15.57 -0.35 1.40
CA TRP A 769 -16.47 -1.08 2.29
C TRP A 769 -17.23 -0.15 3.24
N THR A 770 -16.57 0.89 3.75
CA THR A 770 -17.21 1.93 4.57
C THR A 770 -18.30 2.65 3.77
N GLY A 771 -18.02 3.09 2.55
CA GLY A 771 -19.00 3.75 1.69
C GLY A 771 -20.15 2.81 1.30
N LYS A 772 -19.87 1.54 1.02
CA LYS A 772 -20.90 0.52 0.75
C LYS A 772 -21.83 0.34 1.95
N PHE A 773 -21.29 0.30 3.17
CA PHE A 773 -22.10 0.22 4.39
C PHE A 773 -23.01 1.44 4.52
N ILE A 774 -22.44 2.66 4.44
CA ILE A 774 -23.21 3.90 4.59
C ILE A 774 -24.29 4.01 3.51
N LYS A 775 -23.98 3.64 2.26
CA LYS A 775 -24.97 3.62 1.18
C LYS A 775 -26.14 2.70 1.50
N ARG A 776 -25.86 1.45 1.91
CA ARG A 776 -26.91 0.48 2.29
C ARG A 776 -27.75 0.96 3.48
N TRP A 777 -27.14 1.66 4.43
CA TRP A 777 -27.87 2.28 5.55
C TRP A 777 -28.77 3.44 5.08
N LEU A 778 -28.28 4.34 4.22
CA LEU A 778 -29.10 5.41 3.62
C LEU A 778 -30.26 4.88 2.77
N ASP A 779 -30.03 3.79 2.03
CA ASP A 779 -31.02 3.13 1.19
C ASP A 779 -32.04 2.30 2.02
N GLY A 780 -31.85 2.19 3.34
CA GLY A 780 -32.74 1.45 4.25
C GLY A 780 -32.53 -0.07 4.27
N GLU A 781 -31.50 -0.58 3.57
CA GLU A 781 -31.14 -2.00 3.56
C GLU A 781 -30.50 -2.45 4.87
N ILE A 782 -29.85 -1.53 5.60
CA ILE A 782 -29.33 -1.76 6.95
C ILE A 782 -30.17 -0.94 7.93
N LYS A 783 -30.84 -1.63 8.85
CA LYS A 783 -31.54 -0.98 9.97
C LYS A 783 -30.57 -0.78 11.12
N SER A 784 -30.50 0.44 11.64
CA SER A 784 -29.75 0.76 12.84
C SER A 784 -30.72 1.06 13.98
N GLU A 785 -30.41 0.59 15.18
CA GLU A 785 -31.18 0.88 16.38
C GLU A 785 -30.88 2.28 16.96
N THR A 786 -29.72 2.82 16.64
CA THR A 786 -29.17 4.04 17.23
C THR A 786 -29.23 5.24 16.30
N LEU A 787 -29.23 5.03 14.98
CA LEU A 787 -29.14 6.09 13.98
C LEU A 787 -30.20 5.93 12.88
N ASP A 788 -31.04 6.95 12.71
CA ASP A 788 -31.97 7.07 11.58
C ASP A 788 -31.31 7.88 10.44
N PRO A 789 -31.23 7.34 9.21
CA PRO A 789 -30.58 8.02 8.08
C PRO A 789 -31.21 9.38 7.72
N LYS A 790 -32.49 9.60 8.05
CA LYS A 790 -33.18 10.86 7.72
C LYS A 790 -32.91 11.99 8.72
N THR A 791 -32.60 11.64 9.97
CA THR A 791 -32.48 12.62 11.06
C THR A 791 -31.08 12.71 11.65
N ALA A 792 -30.22 11.72 11.43
CA ALA A 792 -28.88 11.68 12.00
C ALA A 792 -28.04 12.88 11.59
N VAL A 793 -27.49 13.58 12.58
CA VAL A 793 -26.57 14.71 12.40
C VAL A 793 -25.25 14.35 13.09
N PHE A 794 -24.15 14.62 12.39
CA PHE A 794 -22.80 14.31 12.85
C PHE A 794 -21.96 15.58 12.98
N GLU A 795 -20.82 15.48 13.65
CA GLU A 795 -19.81 16.55 13.67
C GLU A 795 -18.72 16.22 12.63
N ALA A 796 -18.52 17.11 11.68
CA ALA A 796 -17.42 17.06 10.75
C ALA A 796 -16.36 18.11 11.09
N ARG A 797 -15.09 17.76 10.90
CA ARG A 797 -13.95 18.68 10.98
C ARG A 797 -13.31 18.84 9.61
N PRO A 798 -13.34 20.04 9.01
CA PRO A 798 -12.73 20.27 7.70
C PRO A 798 -11.21 20.15 7.72
N GLY A 799 -10.64 19.48 6.72
CA GLY A 799 -9.19 19.38 6.51
C GLY A 799 -8.62 20.58 5.75
N ALA A 800 -7.29 20.57 5.56
CA ALA A 800 -6.59 21.63 4.81
C ALA A 800 -6.68 21.50 3.28
N MET A 801 -7.27 20.42 2.76
CA MET A 801 -7.43 20.22 1.33
C MET A 801 -8.71 20.93 0.84
N VAL A 802 -8.51 22.09 0.20
CA VAL A 802 -9.57 22.91 -0.37
C VAL A 802 -9.43 22.93 -1.90
N VAL A 803 -10.48 22.52 -2.60
CA VAL A 803 -10.57 22.57 -4.07
C VAL A 803 -11.58 23.64 -4.45
N ARG A 804 -11.19 24.58 -5.29
CA ARG A 804 -12.11 25.58 -5.86
C ARG A 804 -12.78 24.99 -7.10
N GLU A 805 -14.10 24.85 -7.08
CA GLU A 805 -14.88 24.29 -8.17
C GLU A 805 -15.20 25.33 -9.26
N GLN A 806 -15.54 24.84 -10.45
CA GLN A 806 -16.04 25.68 -11.56
C GLN A 806 -17.40 26.25 -11.14
N GLY A 807 -17.40 27.51 -10.72
CA GLY A 807 -18.58 28.17 -10.12
C GLY A 807 -18.22 29.06 -8.92
N GLY A 808 -17.01 28.90 -8.36
CA GLY A 808 -16.52 29.72 -7.25
C GLY A 808 -16.58 29.04 -5.89
N ASN A 809 -17.38 27.97 -5.76
CA ASN A 809 -17.55 27.19 -4.53
C ASN A 809 -16.25 26.52 -4.08
N HIS A 810 -16.12 26.33 -2.78
CA HIS A 810 -15.05 25.62 -2.13
C HIS A 810 -15.53 24.23 -1.72
N ARG A 811 -14.89 23.19 -2.28
CA ARG A 811 -15.03 21.80 -1.85
C ARG A 811 -13.94 21.44 -0.86
N MET A 812 -14.35 20.92 0.29
CA MET A 812 -13.47 20.70 1.43
C MET A 812 -13.64 19.31 2.00
N ARG A 813 -12.55 18.53 1.98
CA ARG A 813 -12.54 17.18 2.54
C ARG A 813 -12.54 17.25 4.06
N SER A 814 -13.54 16.64 4.69
CA SER A 814 -13.88 16.79 6.09
C SER A 814 -14.07 15.43 6.76
N MET A 815 -13.50 15.24 7.96
CA MET A 815 -13.62 13.99 8.71
C MET A 815 -14.87 14.02 9.57
N VAL A 816 -15.73 13.02 9.45
CA VAL A 816 -16.85 12.79 10.36
C VAL A 816 -16.33 11.94 11.53
N THR A 817 -16.03 12.56 12.66
CA THR A 817 -15.25 11.93 13.74
C THR A 817 -15.97 10.74 14.37
N GLN A 818 -17.29 10.82 14.54
CA GLN A 818 -18.11 9.73 15.11
C GLN A 818 -18.19 8.51 14.19
N LEU A 819 -17.92 8.68 12.91
CA LEU A 819 -17.93 7.61 11.91
C LEU A 819 -16.51 7.21 11.49
N GLY A 820 -15.48 8.02 11.75
CA GLY A 820 -14.12 7.73 11.30
C GLY A 820 -13.98 7.64 9.77
N LEU A 821 -14.83 8.39 9.04
CA LEU A 821 -14.84 8.45 7.58
C LEU A 821 -14.65 9.88 7.08
N TRP A 822 -14.14 10.00 5.86
CA TRP A 822 -14.01 11.29 5.16
C TRP A 822 -15.21 11.51 4.23
N GLY A 823 -15.68 12.76 4.14
CA GLY A 823 -16.63 13.21 3.13
C GLY A 823 -16.38 14.67 2.74
N ASP A 824 -16.99 15.13 1.65
CA ASP A 824 -16.77 16.46 1.11
C ASP A 824 -17.93 17.40 1.45
N ILE A 825 -17.60 18.57 2.00
CA ILE A 825 -18.52 19.69 2.19
C ILE A 825 -18.30 20.66 1.02
N THR A 826 -19.36 21.14 0.39
CA THR A 826 -19.29 22.14 -0.69
C THR A 826 -20.13 23.36 -0.31
N GLN A 827 -19.53 24.53 -0.34
CA GLN A 827 -20.16 25.81 0.03
C GLN A 827 -19.42 27.00 -0.59
N ASP A 828 -20.01 28.19 -0.53
CA ASP A 828 -19.48 29.39 -1.21
C ASP A 828 -18.13 29.84 -0.61
N ASP A 829 -18.03 29.91 0.71
CA ASP A 829 -16.81 30.30 1.42
C ASP A 829 -16.02 29.08 1.91
N ALA A 830 -14.70 29.22 2.06
CA ALA A 830 -13.89 28.17 2.70
C ALA A 830 -14.10 28.17 4.22
N LEU A 831 -14.40 27.02 4.82
CA LEU A 831 -14.43 26.86 6.28
C LEU A 831 -13.02 26.87 6.85
N GLU A 832 -12.92 27.25 8.12
CA GLU A 832 -11.66 27.16 8.84
C GLU A 832 -11.26 25.70 9.08
N VAL A 833 -10.00 25.38 8.82
CA VAL A 833 -9.42 24.04 9.02
C VAL A 833 -9.58 23.61 10.49
N GLY A 834 -10.24 22.47 10.69
CA GLY A 834 -10.46 21.85 11.99
C GLY A 834 -11.58 22.46 12.83
N SER A 835 -12.31 23.43 12.29
CA SER A 835 -13.57 23.92 12.88
C SER A 835 -14.60 22.79 13.00
N ARG A 836 -15.60 22.96 13.87
CA ARG A 836 -16.66 21.97 14.07
C ARG A 836 -17.90 22.37 13.29
N VAL A 837 -18.35 21.47 12.42
CA VAL A 837 -19.49 21.71 11.53
C VAL A 837 -20.49 20.60 11.72
N LYS A 838 -21.76 20.95 11.94
CA LYS A 838 -22.84 19.96 11.97
C LYS A 838 -23.19 19.57 10.54
N VAL A 839 -23.20 18.27 10.26
CA VAL A 839 -23.45 17.76 8.91
C VAL A 839 -24.43 16.59 8.90
N ARG A 840 -25.10 16.42 7.77
CA ARG A 840 -25.79 15.18 7.35
C ARG A 840 -25.02 14.55 6.20
N ILE A 841 -25.11 13.23 6.08
CA ILE A 841 -24.64 12.53 4.89
C ILE A 841 -25.74 12.66 3.83
N ALA A 842 -25.49 13.46 2.80
CA ALA A 842 -26.48 13.75 1.76
C ALA A 842 -26.57 12.63 0.72
N SER A 843 -25.43 12.09 0.31
CA SER A 843 -25.36 10.98 -0.64
C SER A 843 -24.03 10.26 -0.59
N VAL A 844 -24.02 9.02 -1.08
CA VAL A 844 -22.82 8.24 -1.33
C VAL A 844 -22.83 7.79 -2.78
N GLN A 845 -21.88 8.27 -3.57
CA GLN A 845 -21.63 7.79 -4.92
C GLN A 845 -20.60 6.65 -4.85
N MET A 846 -21.01 5.45 -5.26
CA MET A 846 -20.10 4.32 -5.30
C MET A 846 -19.12 4.46 -6.46
N GLY A 847 -17.91 4.01 -6.21
CA GLY A 847 -16.76 3.97 -7.09
C GLY A 847 -15.70 3.14 -6.38
N ALA A 848 -14.49 3.07 -6.94
CA ALA A 848 -13.42 2.38 -6.24
C ALA A 848 -13.08 3.06 -4.90
N ARG A 849 -13.17 4.38 -4.87
CA ARG A 849 -13.23 5.20 -3.65
C ARG A 849 -14.56 5.91 -3.64
N PRO A 850 -15.51 5.50 -2.78
CA PRO A 850 -16.81 6.15 -2.70
C PRO A 850 -16.68 7.64 -2.38
N LYS A 851 -17.40 8.48 -3.12
CA LYS A 851 -17.51 9.92 -2.82
C LYS A 851 -18.70 10.12 -1.88
N ILE A 852 -18.41 10.61 -0.67
CA ILE A 852 -19.41 10.86 0.37
C ILE A 852 -19.68 12.36 0.40
N LYS A 853 -20.89 12.79 0.05
CA LYS A 853 -21.29 14.20 0.09
C LYS A 853 -21.88 14.53 1.45
N LEU A 854 -21.34 15.56 2.08
CA LEU A 854 -21.81 16.09 3.35
C LEU A 854 -22.56 17.39 3.11
N GLN A 855 -23.70 17.55 3.79
CA GLN A 855 -24.49 18.78 3.79
C GLN A 855 -24.44 19.40 5.17
N ALA A 856 -24.01 20.66 5.28
CA ALA A 856 -24.07 21.42 6.51
C ALA A 856 -25.53 21.63 6.95
N VAL A 857 -25.77 21.54 8.27
CA VAL A 857 -27.11 21.64 8.90
C VAL A 857 -27.28 22.95 9.64
#